data_AF-A0A924YLF9-F1
#
_entry.id   AF-A0A924YLF9-F1
#
_cell.length_a   1.000
_cell.length_b   1.000
_cell.length_c   1.000
_cell.angle_alpha   90.00
_cell.angle_beta   90.00
_cell.angle_gamma   90.00
#
_symmetry.space_group_name_H-M   'P 1'
#
loop_
_entity.id
_entity.type
_entity.pdbx_description
1 polymer ?
#
loop_
_entity_poly.entity_id
_entity_poly.type
_entity_poly.pdbx_seq_one_letter_code
_entity_poly.pdbx_strand_id
1 'polypeptide(L)'
;MSPLRQRHQIWTLAFAVVLTSAAAIRADEPAPKVPDAVVEKFMKQDRDGDKQLSVTEFQAWYGAAQAAIALRDFDLFDRNADGQLSLDEYWSLSTHPIEQRGPLPDPMTEIVDQFVAILDQLLKDWDQEPERMVPVAEFLPEFSKALQETETARMRREADPDRDGQVSRAEARRFVEIQAGVRRSDGKLLRAPDGRVYHTMHFVHADQNRDDRLDQSEFLARTHFLPGKGPEAFEQLDTDKDQFVSWLEWCKLRFLDVINDFRRSDVNLDGQLEPAELLVGTPDWCNISAKVAFPAFDRDGSGKLSLDEYRLTLYANPVATWHVQIADADLDGLISRKEFSYDGVFPVIRYVYFEMLDANHDGLLDPQEFFFKRRIPHEVFILNADGTGWKKLFGIKGFSSLGSPAISPDGKWIALDGHAPKGDLNGRTMLITDFEGNNLRNLGLGMMPTWSKDGSRLSYSNSGIQVINADGTNSRSLTEGSGWGAQWSPDGKKIAYYSGLQIMTLDVATEKSTPVYKATDYRRIYWNMTWSPDSQRICFKGVKADATEEIATVGIDPDKPQLKVHVSGKSISTDFAWHPDGNRIVFFMHCPERALHQLYEFNPNSNEPPQLLKGQDPTTTNTSTCWTPDGKQLIVIRGDY
;
A
#
# COMPACT_ATOMS: atom_id res chain seq x y z
N MET A 1 7.78 -23.16 -31.40
CA MET A 1 8.33 -21.93 -30.78
C MET A 1 7.19 -21.29 -29.99
N SER A 2 7.38 -20.97 -28.71
CA SER A 2 6.23 -20.68 -27.81
C SER A 2 5.61 -19.30 -28.08
N PRO A 3 4.29 -19.13 -27.88
CA PRO A 3 3.57 -17.85 -28.02
C PRO A 3 4.10 -16.72 -27.12
N LEU A 4 4.85 -17.06 -26.07
CA LEU A 4 5.47 -16.09 -25.15
C LEU A 4 6.59 -15.28 -25.80
N ARG A 5 7.33 -15.83 -26.79
CA ARG A 5 8.36 -15.06 -27.51
C ARG A 5 7.79 -14.05 -28.51
N GLN A 6 6.60 -14.28 -29.05
CA GLN A 6 5.89 -13.31 -29.88
C GLN A 6 5.28 -12.16 -29.06
N ARG A 7 4.90 -12.41 -27.80
CA ARG A 7 4.36 -11.39 -26.88
C ARG A 7 5.42 -10.40 -26.38
N HIS A 8 6.66 -10.83 -26.15
CA HIS A 8 7.76 -9.91 -25.86
C HIS A 8 8.20 -9.09 -27.09
N GLN A 9 8.07 -9.64 -28.30
CA GLN A 9 8.42 -8.91 -29.53
C GLN A 9 7.51 -7.70 -29.81
N ILE A 10 6.26 -7.69 -29.33
CA ILE A 10 5.36 -6.53 -29.48
C ILE A 10 5.89 -5.32 -28.68
N TRP A 11 6.55 -5.56 -27.55
CA TRP A 11 7.05 -4.50 -26.66
C TRP A 11 8.51 -4.12 -26.92
N THR A 12 9.37 -5.04 -27.39
CA THR A 12 10.72 -4.65 -27.87
C THR A 12 10.65 -3.79 -29.14
N LEU A 13 9.53 -3.82 -29.89
CA LEU A 13 9.28 -2.90 -31.01
C LEU A 13 8.72 -1.54 -30.58
N ALA A 14 7.94 -1.46 -29.48
CA ALA A 14 7.30 -0.21 -29.05
C ALA A 14 8.31 0.88 -28.61
N PHE A 15 9.49 0.48 -28.11
CA PHE A 15 10.60 1.39 -27.79
C PHE A 15 11.67 1.50 -28.88
N ALA A 16 11.57 0.73 -29.97
CA ALA A 16 12.55 0.75 -31.07
C ALA A 16 12.05 1.48 -32.33
N VAL A 17 10.79 1.92 -32.38
CA VAL A 17 10.25 2.64 -33.52
C VAL A 17 10.27 4.14 -33.23
N VAL A 18 11.31 4.81 -33.73
CA VAL A 18 11.26 6.24 -34.04
C VAL A 18 10.25 6.41 -35.18
N LEU A 19 9.00 6.75 -34.87
CA LEU A 19 8.08 7.26 -35.87
C LEU A 19 8.39 8.74 -36.08
N THR A 20 9.06 9.03 -37.19
CA THR A 20 9.18 10.36 -37.76
C THR A 20 7.78 10.96 -37.99
N SER A 21 7.55 12.09 -37.33
CA SER A 21 6.54 13.12 -37.63
C SER A 21 5.29 12.70 -38.42
N ALA A 22 4.16 12.60 -37.73
CA ALA A 22 2.85 12.87 -38.32
C ALA A 22 2.04 13.69 -37.32
N ALA A 23 1.38 14.73 -37.83
CA ALA A 23 0.71 15.76 -37.05
C ALA A 23 -0.17 15.20 -35.92
N ALA A 24 0.04 15.71 -34.70
CA ALA A 24 -0.74 15.39 -33.52
C ALA A 24 -2.19 15.87 -33.70
N ILE A 25 -3.05 15.00 -34.22
CA ILE A 25 -4.49 15.22 -34.22
C ILE A 25 -5.01 14.69 -32.90
N ARG A 26 -5.15 15.56 -31.90
CA ARG A 26 -6.10 15.31 -30.80
C ARG A 26 -7.47 15.13 -31.44
N ALA A 27 -8.24 14.15 -30.98
CA ALA A 27 -9.42 13.65 -31.68
C ALA A 27 -10.41 14.73 -32.17
N ASP A 28 -10.56 15.87 -31.46
CA ASP A 28 -11.66 16.81 -31.72
C ASP A 28 -11.34 18.32 -31.51
N GLU A 29 -10.10 18.71 -31.22
CA GLU A 29 -9.80 20.13 -30.90
C GLU A 29 -9.24 20.89 -32.11
N PRO A 30 -9.86 22.02 -32.53
CA PRO A 30 -9.27 22.86 -33.56
C PRO A 30 -7.95 23.45 -33.07
N ALA A 31 -6.97 23.57 -33.97
CA ALA A 31 -5.68 24.16 -33.64
C ALA A 31 -5.88 25.57 -33.06
N PRO A 32 -5.36 25.86 -31.86
CA PRO A 32 -5.55 27.16 -31.22
C PRO A 32 -4.82 28.23 -32.04
N LYS A 33 -5.41 29.44 -32.11
CA LYS A 33 -4.77 30.58 -32.76
C LYS A 33 -3.84 31.29 -31.77
N VAL A 34 -2.60 31.56 -32.19
CA VAL A 34 -1.65 32.36 -31.38
C VAL A 34 -2.25 33.74 -31.08
N PRO A 35 -2.32 34.18 -29.81
CA PRO A 35 -2.83 35.51 -29.47
C PRO A 35 -1.98 36.63 -30.08
N ASP A 36 -2.61 37.69 -30.59
CA ASP A 36 -1.91 38.82 -31.22
C ASP A 36 -0.86 39.44 -30.27
N ALA A 37 -1.15 39.50 -28.96
CA ALA A 37 -0.22 39.98 -27.95
C ALA A 37 1.06 39.12 -27.79
N VAL A 38 0.99 37.82 -28.07
CA VAL A 38 2.16 36.92 -28.06
C VAL A 38 2.98 37.16 -29.32
N VAL A 39 2.33 37.25 -30.49
CA VAL A 39 2.98 37.58 -31.77
C VAL A 39 3.69 38.93 -31.70
N GLU A 40 3.04 39.96 -31.16
CA GLU A 40 3.65 41.29 -31.00
C GLU A 40 4.88 41.29 -30.09
N LYS A 41 4.90 40.44 -29.04
CA LYS A 41 6.07 40.32 -28.16
C LYS A 41 7.20 39.57 -28.85
N PHE A 42 6.88 38.46 -29.51
CA PHE A 42 7.83 37.69 -30.30
C PHE A 42 8.53 38.56 -31.34
N MET A 43 7.76 39.30 -32.15
CA MET A 43 8.30 40.19 -33.19
C MET A 43 9.10 41.38 -32.64
N LYS A 44 8.93 41.75 -31.35
CA LYS A 44 9.77 42.77 -30.70
C LYS A 44 11.10 42.20 -30.20
N GLN A 45 11.15 40.90 -29.97
CA GLN A 45 12.33 40.18 -29.47
C GLN A 45 13.21 39.69 -30.62
N ASP A 46 12.59 39.35 -31.75
CA ASP A 46 13.23 39.09 -33.04
C ASP A 46 13.84 40.40 -33.57
N ARG A 47 15.15 40.56 -33.39
CA ARG A 47 15.87 41.82 -33.70
C ARG A 47 16.41 41.83 -35.12
N ASP A 48 16.71 40.67 -35.69
CA ASP A 48 17.22 40.55 -37.05
C ASP A 48 16.10 40.31 -38.09
N GLY A 49 14.88 40.04 -37.64
CA GLY A 49 13.67 39.93 -38.44
C GLY A 49 13.53 38.60 -39.18
N ASP A 50 14.22 37.55 -38.71
CA ASP A 50 14.24 36.23 -39.34
C ASP A 50 13.05 35.34 -38.96
N LYS A 51 12.19 35.82 -38.06
CA LYS A 51 11.01 35.14 -37.49
C LYS A 51 11.35 33.94 -36.61
N GLN A 52 12.53 33.93 -36.03
CA GLN A 52 12.97 33.01 -35.01
C GLN A 52 13.57 33.82 -33.85
N LEU A 53 13.77 33.18 -32.69
CA LEU A 53 14.51 33.80 -31.59
C LEU A 53 15.76 32.99 -31.32
N SER A 54 16.92 33.60 -31.56
CA SER A 54 18.19 33.04 -31.15
C SER A 54 18.36 33.08 -29.62
N VAL A 55 19.24 32.23 -29.07
CA VAL A 55 19.62 32.27 -27.64
C VAL A 55 20.03 33.68 -27.19
N THR A 56 20.74 34.43 -28.05
CA THR A 56 21.23 35.78 -27.74
C THR A 56 20.08 36.77 -27.58
N GLU A 57 19.08 36.72 -28.47
CA GLU A 57 17.89 37.57 -28.39
C GLU A 57 17.03 37.23 -27.18
N PHE A 58 16.88 35.93 -26.91
CA PHE A 58 16.13 35.44 -25.76
C PHE A 58 16.77 35.85 -24.43
N GLN A 59 18.09 35.71 -24.27
CA GLN A 59 18.81 36.17 -23.08
C GLN A 59 18.74 37.68 -22.89
N ALA A 60 18.78 38.45 -23.98
CA ALA A 60 18.65 39.90 -23.92
C ALA A 60 17.28 40.36 -23.38
N TRP A 61 16.25 39.53 -23.49
CA TRP A 61 14.91 39.80 -22.93
C TRP A 61 14.87 39.67 -21.41
N TYR A 62 15.47 38.62 -20.83
CA TYR A 62 15.54 38.42 -19.38
C TYR A 62 16.51 39.40 -18.69
N GLY A 63 17.51 39.87 -19.43
CA GLY A 63 18.57 40.73 -18.92
C GLY A 63 19.70 39.93 -18.25
N ALA A 64 20.87 40.55 -18.15
CA ALA A 64 22.11 39.87 -17.76
C ALA A 64 22.06 39.18 -16.38
N ALA A 65 21.25 39.68 -15.44
CA ALA A 65 21.12 39.11 -14.11
C ALA A 65 20.36 37.76 -14.08
N GLN A 66 19.66 37.41 -15.17
CA GLN A 66 18.86 36.19 -15.28
C GLN A 66 19.31 35.31 -16.47
N ALA A 67 20.53 35.49 -16.96
CA ALA A 67 21.03 34.80 -18.15
C ALA A 67 21.00 33.26 -18.03
N ALA A 68 21.28 32.70 -16.85
CA ALA A 68 21.21 31.25 -16.61
C ALA A 68 19.77 30.72 -16.67
N ILE A 69 18.81 31.46 -16.09
CA ILE A 69 17.36 31.13 -16.15
C ILE A 69 16.86 31.19 -17.59
N ALA A 70 17.32 32.20 -18.34
CA ALA A 70 16.98 32.35 -19.75
C ALA A 70 17.55 31.22 -20.60
N LEU A 71 18.77 30.75 -20.33
CA LEU A 71 19.36 29.61 -21.04
C LEU A 71 18.56 28.33 -20.75
N ARG A 72 18.27 28.04 -19.48
CA ARG A 72 17.42 26.91 -19.12
C ARG A 72 16.04 26.97 -19.80
N ASP A 73 15.36 28.11 -19.75
CA ASP A 73 14.06 28.26 -20.43
C ASP A 73 14.17 28.22 -21.96
N PHE A 74 15.32 28.54 -22.53
CA PHE A 74 15.54 28.35 -23.95
C PHE A 74 15.60 26.86 -24.26
N ASP A 75 16.50 26.14 -23.58
CA ASP A 75 16.76 24.72 -23.82
C ASP A 75 15.53 23.85 -23.55
N LEU A 76 14.68 24.21 -22.57
CA LEU A 76 13.44 23.48 -22.27
C LEU A 76 12.38 23.56 -23.38
N PHE A 77 12.42 24.61 -24.20
CA PHE A 77 11.36 24.89 -25.19
C PHE A 77 11.87 24.88 -26.63
N ASP A 78 13.18 24.84 -26.86
CA ASP A 78 13.81 24.46 -28.13
C ASP A 78 13.65 22.96 -28.35
N ARG A 79 12.48 22.54 -28.86
CA ARG A 79 12.08 21.12 -28.90
C ARG A 79 12.74 20.38 -30.05
N ASN A 80 13.10 21.08 -31.12
CA ASN A 80 13.81 20.50 -32.25
C ASN A 80 15.34 20.60 -32.09
N ALA A 81 15.82 21.24 -31.01
CA ALA A 81 17.23 21.43 -30.66
C ALA A 81 18.03 22.09 -31.79
N ASP A 82 17.40 23.03 -32.51
CA ASP A 82 18.03 23.75 -33.62
C ASP A 82 18.74 25.05 -33.19
N GLY A 83 18.69 25.38 -31.90
CA GLY A 83 19.30 26.57 -31.32
C GLY A 83 18.50 27.84 -31.55
N GLN A 84 17.24 27.73 -31.99
CA GLN A 84 16.30 28.82 -32.24
C GLN A 84 14.92 28.47 -31.69
N LEU A 85 14.19 29.46 -31.16
CA LEU A 85 12.77 29.27 -30.83
C LEU A 85 11.91 29.75 -31.99
N SER A 86 11.15 28.83 -32.57
CA SER A 86 10.02 29.17 -33.44
C SER A 86 8.92 29.90 -32.66
N LEU A 87 7.98 30.55 -33.36
CA LEU A 87 6.83 31.19 -32.72
C LEU A 87 6.00 30.20 -31.89
N ASP A 88 5.89 28.94 -32.33
CA ASP A 88 5.13 27.90 -31.62
C ASP A 88 5.83 27.44 -30.33
N GLU A 89 7.17 27.38 -30.35
CA GLU A 89 7.97 27.06 -29.16
C GLU A 89 7.94 28.20 -28.15
N TYR A 90 8.17 29.43 -28.62
CA TYR A 90 8.03 30.64 -27.82
C TYR A 90 6.63 30.73 -27.18
N TRP A 91 5.58 30.44 -27.94
CA TRP A 91 4.21 30.51 -27.43
C TRP A 91 3.97 29.55 -26.25
N SER A 92 4.66 28.40 -26.23
CA SER A 92 4.53 27.42 -25.16
C SER A 92 5.27 27.77 -23.86
N LEU A 93 6.09 28.83 -23.85
CA LEU A 93 6.89 29.23 -22.69
C LEU A 93 6.06 29.38 -21.41
N SER A 94 6.57 28.77 -20.34
CA SER A 94 5.92 28.80 -19.02
C SER A 94 5.84 30.20 -18.39
N THR A 95 6.63 31.16 -18.88
CA THR A 95 6.59 32.56 -18.45
C THR A 95 5.39 33.34 -18.96
N HIS A 96 4.67 32.84 -19.97
CA HIS A 96 3.40 33.45 -20.35
C HIS A 96 2.36 33.29 -19.23
N PRO A 97 1.47 34.29 -19.03
CA PRO A 97 0.25 34.09 -18.27
C PRO A 97 -0.50 32.86 -18.78
N ILE A 98 -1.13 32.12 -17.89
CA ILE A 98 -1.69 30.81 -18.25
C ILE A 98 -2.77 30.90 -19.34
N GLU A 99 -3.47 32.04 -19.41
CA GLU A 99 -4.49 32.33 -20.42
C GLU A 99 -3.90 32.63 -21.82
N GLN A 100 -2.58 32.87 -21.90
CA GLN A 100 -1.85 33.19 -23.13
C GLN A 100 -0.89 32.08 -23.54
N ARG A 101 -0.61 31.11 -22.66
CA ARG A 101 0.34 30.03 -22.90
C ARG A 101 -0.19 29.08 -23.97
N GLY A 102 0.66 28.81 -24.95
CA GLY A 102 0.37 27.91 -26.06
C GLY A 102 0.48 26.44 -25.72
N PRO A 103 0.13 25.57 -26.68
CA PRO A 103 0.20 24.14 -26.50
C PRO A 103 1.65 23.67 -26.37
N LEU A 104 1.92 22.83 -25.37
CA LEU A 104 3.12 22.03 -25.24
C LEU A 104 2.77 20.57 -25.57
N PRO A 105 3.49 19.90 -26.50
CA PRO A 105 3.35 18.48 -26.75
C PRO A 105 3.35 17.69 -25.46
N ASP A 106 2.46 16.71 -25.38
CA ASP A 106 2.26 15.93 -24.17
C ASP A 106 2.85 14.54 -24.37
N PRO A 107 3.78 14.07 -23.51
CA PRO A 107 4.43 12.76 -23.68
C PRO A 107 3.46 11.57 -23.60
N MET A 108 2.27 11.74 -23.01
CA MET A 108 1.21 10.71 -23.06
C MET A 108 0.63 10.54 -24.47
N THR A 109 0.82 11.51 -25.37
CA THR A 109 0.36 11.40 -26.76
C THR A 109 1.08 10.26 -27.47
N GLU A 110 2.40 10.15 -27.29
CA GLU A 110 3.21 9.05 -27.84
C GLU A 110 2.71 7.70 -27.32
N ILE A 111 2.43 7.61 -26.02
CA ILE A 111 1.89 6.40 -25.39
C ILE A 111 0.52 6.05 -25.99
N VAL A 112 -0.40 7.00 -26.12
CA VAL A 112 -1.71 6.78 -26.75
C VAL A 112 -1.55 6.28 -28.18
N ASP A 113 -0.67 6.90 -28.97
CA ASP A 113 -0.45 6.53 -30.37
C ASP A 113 0.12 5.11 -30.49
N GLN A 114 1.03 4.71 -29.61
CA GLN A 114 1.53 3.33 -29.52
C GLN A 114 0.40 2.33 -29.22
N PHE A 115 -0.49 2.65 -28.28
CA PHE A 115 -1.64 1.79 -27.96
C PHE A 115 -2.64 1.69 -29.10
N VAL A 116 -2.90 2.78 -29.81
CA VAL A 116 -3.74 2.77 -31.02
C VAL A 116 -3.10 1.89 -32.10
N ALA A 117 -1.78 1.99 -32.32
CA ALA A 117 -1.08 1.14 -33.28
C ALA A 117 -1.12 -0.36 -32.90
N ILE A 118 -1.05 -0.69 -31.61
CA ILE A 118 -1.25 -2.06 -31.13
C ILE A 118 -2.68 -2.54 -31.45
N LEU A 119 -3.69 -1.69 -31.23
CA LEU A 119 -5.07 -2.02 -31.58
C LEU A 119 -5.25 -2.20 -33.09
N ASP A 120 -4.59 -1.37 -33.90
CA ASP A 120 -4.61 -1.51 -35.37
C ASP A 120 -4.14 -2.91 -35.79
N GLN A 121 -3.02 -3.37 -35.22
CA GLN A 121 -2.49 -4.72 -35.49
C GLN A 121 -3.39 -5.84 -34.98
N LEU A 122 -3.92 -5.71 -33.76
CA LEU A 122 -4.80 -6.72 -33.16
C LEU A 122 -6.13 -6.86 -33.91
N LEU A 123 -6.60 -5.77 -34.52
CA LEU A 123 -7.89 -5.69 -35.20
C LEU A 123 -7.74 -5.82 -36.72
N LYS A 124 -6.84 -6.69 -37.20
CA LYS A 124 -6.63 -7.02 -38.63
C LYS A 124 -6.12 -5.84 -39.46
N ASP A 125 -5.01 -5.23 -39.03
CA ASP A 125 -4.36 -4.11 -39.71
C ASP A 125 -5.34 -2.96 -39.99
N TRP A 126 -6.05 -2.53 -38.93
CA TRP A 126 -7.15 -1.56 -39.01
C TRP A 126 -6.71 -0.19 -39.56
N ASP A 127 -5.43 0.15 -39.43
CA ASP A 127 -4.81 1.34 -40.03
C ASP A 127 -4.92 1.37 -41.57
N GLN A 128 -5.03 0.21 -42.22
CA GLN A 128 -5.20 0.09 -43.67
C GLN A 128 -6.65 0.35 -44.12
N GLU A 129 -7.61 0.27 -43.20
CA GLU A 129 -9.04 0.52 -43.43
C GLU A 129 -9.63 1.43 -42.34
N PRO A 130 -9.22 2.71 -42.26
CA PRO A 130 -9.54 3.59 -41.12
C PRO A 130 -11.04 3.91 -40.97
N GLU A 131 -11.81 3.80 -42.05
CA GLU A 131 -13.27 3.98 -42.08
C GLU A 131 -14.05 2.71 -41.65
N ARG A 132 -13.35 1.58 -41.47
CA ARG A 132 -13.99 0.34 -41.04
C ARG A 132 -14.43 0.47 -39.59
N MET A 133 -15.71 0.18 -39.33
CA MET A 133 -16.25 0.13 -37.98
C MET A 133 -16.04 -1.27 -37.38
N VAL A 134 -15.58 -1.35 -36.13
CA VAL A 134 -15.32 -2.60 -35.42
C VAL A 134 -16.42 -2.85 -34.39
N PRO A 135 -17.08 -4.02 -34.35
CA PRO A 135 -18.07 -4.30 -33.31
C PRO A 135 -17.47 -4.19 -31.90
N VAL A 136 -18.20 -3.60 -30.96
CA VAL A 136 -17.76 -3.48 -29.55
C VAL A 136 -17.42 -4.85 -28.95
N ALA A 137 -18.14 -5.89 -29.38
CA ALA A 137 -17.93 -7.28 -28.97
C ALA A 137 -16.64 -7.92 -29.55
N GLU A 138 -16.00 -7.30 -30.54
CA GLU A 138 -14.66 -7.65 -31.03
C GLU A 138 -13.58 -6.75 -30.40
N PHE A 139 -13.85 -5.44 -30.31
CA PHE A 139 -12.92 -4.44 -29.80
C PHE A 139 -12.51 -4.66 -28.34
N LEU A 140 -13.48 -4.75 -27.42
CA LEU A 140 -13.19 -4.81 -25.98
C LEU A 140 -12.46 -6.08 -25.56
N PRO A 141 -12.81 -7.29 -26.05
CA PRO A 141 -12.06 -8.49 -25.69
C PRO A 141 -10.59 -8.43 -26.10
N GLU A 142 -10.25 -7.91 -27.29
CA GLU A 142 -8.85 -7.78 -27.71
C GLU A 142 -8.11 -6.72 -26.88
N PHE A 143 -8.73 -5.58 -26.59
CA PHE A 143 -8.17 -4.56 -25.69
C PHE A 143 -7.90 -5.11 -24.28
N SER A 144 -8.92 -5.73 -23.65
CA SER A 144 -8.81 -6.28 -22.30
C SER A 144 -7.79 -7.41 -22.23
N LYS A 145 -7.71 -8.26 -23.25
CA LYS A 145 -6.71 -9.33 -23.36
C LYS A 145 -5.29 -8.79 -23.53
N ALA A 146 -5.11 -7.69 -24.28
CA ALA A 146 -3.80 -7.06 -24.45
C ALA A 146 -3.24 -6.55 -23.11
N LEU A 147 -4.12 -6.01 -22.25
CA LEU A 147 -3.75 -5.47 -20.93
C LEU A 147 -3.87 -6.47 -19.77
N GLN A 148 -4.41 -7.66 -19.99
CA GLN A 148 -4.80 -8.62 -18.95
C GLN A 148 -5.81 -8.04 -17.94
N GLU A 149 -6.76 -7.28 -18.47
CA GLU A 149 -7.77 -6.54 -17.70
C GLU A 149 -9.15 -7.18 -17.76
N THR A 150 -9.97 -6.88 -16.75
CA THR A 150 -11.37 -7.32 -16.75
C THR A 150 -12.26 -6.26 -17.41
N GLU A 151 -13.08 -6.69 -18.37
CA GLU A 151 -14.06 -5.82 -19.00
C GLU A 151 -15.07 -5.28 -17.96
N THR A 152 -15.31 -3.98 -17.97
CA THR A 152 -16.29 -3.33 -17.09
C THR A 152 -17.45 -2.72 -17.87
N ALA A 153 -18.58 -2.53 -17.20
CA ALA A 153 -19.71 -1.80 -17.79
C ALA A 153 -19.36 -0.35 -18.16
N ARG A 154 -18.37 0.24 -17.47
CA ARG A 154 -17.85 1.57 -17.77
C ARG A 154 -17.09 1.57 -19.11
N MET A 155 -16.15 0.65 -19.30
CA MET A 155 -15.42 0.51 -20.57
C MET A 155 -16.36 0.33 -21.76
N ARG A 156 -17.44 -0.47 -21.62
CA ARG A 156 -18.45 -0.62 -22.69
C ARG A 156 -19.07 0.70 -23.11
N ARG A 157 -19.43 1.57 -22.16
CA ARG A 157 -20.00 2.89 -22.46
C ARG A 157 -18.98 3.87 -23.01
N GLU A 158 -17.70 3.71 -22.65
CA GLU A 158 -16.62 4.59 -23.10
C GLU A 158 -16.13 4.23 -24.52
N ALA A 159 -16.19 2.95 -24.89
CA ALA A 159 -15.80 2.47 -26.21
C ALA A 159 -16.83 2.79 -27.30
N ASP A 160 -18.10 2.89 -26.92
CA ASP A 160 -19.24 3.15 -27.81
C ASP A 160 -20.11 4.27 -27.21
N PRO A 161 -19.69 5.54 -27.37
CA PRO A 161 -20.38 6.68 -26.80
C PRO A 161 -21.71 6.99 -27.50
N ASP A 162 -21.84 6.70 -28.81
CA ASP A 162 -23.04 6.98 -29.60
C ASP A 162 -24.08 5.84 -29.57
N ARG A 163 -23.69 4.68 -29.05
CA ARG A 163 -24.50 3.47 -28.81
C ARG A 163 -24.96 2.79 -30.09
N ASP A 164 -24.16 2.86 -31.15
CA ASP A 164 -24.42 2.17 -32.40
C ASP A 164 -23.97 0.69 -32.40
N GLY A 165 -23.28 0.26 -31.33
CA GLY A 165 -22.75 -1.09 -31.16
C GLY A 165 -21.43 -1.36 -31.86
N GLN A 166 -20.85 -0.32 -32.47
CA GLN A 166 -19.61 -0.34 -33.23
C GLN A 166 -18.62 0.66 -32.62
N VAL A 167 -17.38 0.60 -33.11
CA VAL A 167 -16.27 1.46 -32.68
C VAL A 167 -15.54 1.90 -33.93
N SER A 168 -15.55 3.20 -34.20
CA SER A 168 -14.69 3.84 -35.20
C SER A 168 -13.26 3.95 -34.69
N ARG A 169 -12.29 4.16 -35.59
CA ARG A 169 -10.90 4.37 -35.18
C ARG A 169 -10.72 5.63 -34.33
N ALA A 170 -11.54 6.65 -34.56
CA ALA A 170 -11.58 7.86 -33.75
C ALA A 170 -12.10 7.58 -32.32
N GLU A 171 -13.15 6.79 -32.18
CA GLU A 171 -13.67 6.34 -30.88
C GLU A 171 -12.67 5.44 -30.16
N ALA A 172 -11.98 4.55 -30.86
CA ALA A 172 -10.90 3.74 -30.28
C ALA A 172 -9.78 4.63 -29.72
N ARG A 173 -9.33 5.65 -30.46
CA ARG A 173 -8.34 6.60 -29.96
C ARG A 173 -8.85 7.37 -28.74
N ARG A 174 -10.09 7.88 -28.79
CA ARG A 174 -10.72 8.56 -27.65
C ARG A 174 -10.84 7.64 -26.43
N PHE A 175 -11.19 6.38 -26.65
CA PHE A 175 -11.25 5.35 -25.61
C PHE A 175 -9.88 5.14 -24.97
N VAL A 176 -8.81 4.99 -25.76
CA VAL A 176 -7.43 4.87 -25.24
C VAL A 176 -7.01 6.12 -24.47
N GLU A 177 -7.32 7.34 -24.96
CA GLU A 177 -7.05 8.58 -24.21
C GLU A 177 -7.77 8.62 -22.85
N ILE A 178 -9.00 8.10 -22.78
CA ILE A 178 -9.71 7.93 -21.51
C ILE A 178 -8.96 6.91 -20.65
N GLN A 179 -8.63 5.74 -21.19
CA GLN A 179 -7.97 4.68 -20.43
C GLN A 179 -6.52 5.06 -20.02
N ALA A 180 -5.91 6.06 -20.65
CA ALA A 180 -4.59 6.59 -20.35
C ALA A 180 -4.62 7.79 -19.39
N GLY A 181 -5.81 8.24 -18.97
CA GLY A 181 -5.95 9.41 -18.11
C GLY A 181 -5.63 10.75 -18.79
N VAL A 182 -5.70 10.80 -20.13
CA VAL A 182 -5.53 12.05 -20.91
C VAL A 182 -6.83 12.87 -20.90
N ARG A 183 -7.97 12.20 -20.93
CA ARG A 183 -9.29 12.83 -20.86
C ARG A 183 -10.32 12.00 -20.10
N ARG A 184 -11.46 12.60 -19.79
CA ARG A 184 -12.65 11.93 -19.24
C ARG A 184 -13.56 11.43 -20.35
N SER A 185 -14.51 10.57 -19.97
CA SER A 185 -15.55 10.01 -20.84
C SER A 185 -16.51 11.06 -21.41
N ASP A 186 -16.64 12.22 -20.77
CA ASP A 186 -17.37 13.40 -21.26
C ASP A 186 -16.57 14.24 -22.28
N GLY A 187 -15.32 13.85 -22.58
CA GLY A 187 -14.43 14.49 -23.53
C GLY A 187 -13.47 15.52 -22.93
N LYS A 188 -13.64 15.92 -21.65
CA LYS A 188 -12.82 16.94 -21.01
C LYS A 188 -11.41 16.46 -20.75
N LEU A 189 -10.41 17.29 -21.08
CA LEU A 189 -9.01 16.97 -20.88
C LEU A 189 -8.63 16.98 -19.40
N LEU A 190 -7.89 15.95 -19.00
CA LEU A 190 -7.17 15.87 -17.72
C LEU A 190 -5.74 16.41 -17.85
N ARG A 191 -5.24 16.52 -19.10
CA ARG A 191 -3.96 17.13 -19.46
C ARG A 191 -4.21 18.28 -20.43
N ALA A 192 -4.14 19.51 -19.93
CA ALA A 192 -4.44 20.70 -20.70
C ALA A 192 -3.36 20.94 -21.77
N PRO A 193 -3.71 21.54 -22.93
CA PRO A 193 -2.73 21.88 -23.96
C PRO A 193 -1.57 22.72 -23.42
N ASP A 194 -1.83 23.63 -22.48
CA ASP A 194 -0.84 24.52 -21.85
C ASP A 194 0.16 23.82 -20.89
N GLY A 195 0.12 22.49 -20.85
CA GLY A 195 1.00 21.64 -20.05
C GLY A 195 0.55 21.41 -18.61
N ARG A 196 -0.57 21.99 -18.16
CA ARG A 196 -1.10 21.71 -16.82
C ARG A 196 -1.77 20.34 -16.75
N VAL A 197 -1.60 19.68 -15.61
CA VAL A 197 -2.22 18.37 -15.33
C VAL A 197 -3.23 18.50 -14.19
N TYR A 198 -4.33 17.79 -14.32
CA TYR A 198 -5.38 17.80 -13.34
C TYR A 198 -5.10 16.91 -12.14
N HIS A 199 -5.34 17.44 -10.94
CA HIS A 199 -5.20 16.68 -9.70
C HIS A 199 -6.51 15.96 -9.30
N THR A 200 -6.73 14.74 -9.80
CA THR A 200 -7.96 13.96 -9.55
C THR A 200 -7.98 13.34 -8.15
N MET A 201 -6.81 13.07 -7.56
CA MET A 201 -6.68 12.27 -6.33
C MET A 201 -7.58 12.74 -5.17
N HIS A 202 -7.72 14.05 -5.00
CA HIS A 202 -8.52 14.63 -3.92
C HIS A 202 -10.01 14.60 -4.19
N PHE A 203 -10.40 14.68 -5.46
CA PHE A 203 -11.80 14.55 -5.86
C PHE A 203 -12.28 13.11 -5.62
N VAL A 204 -11.50 12.12 -6.06
CA VAL A 204 -11.80 10.69 -5.85
C VAL A 204 -11.90 10.32 -4.37
N HIS A 205 -11.08 10.94 -3.51
CA HIS A 205 -11.18 10.76 -2.05
C HIS A 205 -12.37 11.48 -1.43
N ALA A 206 -12.83 12.58 -2.03
CA ALA A 206 -13.98 13.32 -1.54
C ALA A 206 -15.29 12.65 -1.95
N ASP A 207 -15.37 12.12 -3.16
CA ASP A 207 -16.52 11.41 -3.72
C ASP A 207 -16.63 10.01 -3.10
N GLN A 208 -17.33 9.90 -1.98
CA GLN A 208 -17.44 8.65 -1.21
C GLN A 208 -18.42 7.68 -1.86
N ASN A 209 -19.47 8.21 -2.47
CA ASN A 209 -20.55 7.43 -3.07
C ASN A 209 -20.26 7.04 -4.54
N ARG A 210 -19.21 7.62 -5.15
CA ARG A 210 -18.72 7.40 -6.52
C ARG A 210 -19.75 7.79 -7.58
N ASP A 211 -20.47 8.90 -7.37
CA ASP A 211 -21.45 9.44 -8.30
C ASP A 211 -20.90 10.58 -9.20
N ASP A 212 -19.58 10.77 -9.21
CA ASP A 212 -18.84 11.72 -10.06
C ASP A 212 -19.15 13.21 -9.78
N ARG A 213 -19.66 13.50 -8.58
CA ARG A 213 -19.91 14.86 -8.05
C ARG A 213 -19.75 14.84 -6.54
N LEU A 214 -19.64 16.01 -5.93
CA LEU A 214 -19.51 16.12 -4.47
C LEU A 214 -20.72 16.82 -3.90
N ASP A 215 -21.42 16.18 -2.97
CA ASP A 215 -22.36 16.90 -2.13
C ASP A 215 -21.62 17.74 -1.06
N GLN A 216 -22.35 18.63 -0.38
CA GLN A 216 -21.77 19.51 0.63
C GLN A 216 -21.13 18.73 1.80
N SER A 217 -21.70 17.57 2.17
CA SER A 217 -21.19 16.74 3.27
C SER A 217 -19.87 16.07 2.88
N GLU A 218 -19.82 15.48 1.69
CA GLU A 218 -18.62 14.88 1.10
C GLU A 218 -17.49 15.91 0.98
N PHE A 219 -17.80 17.08 0.42
CA PHE A 219 -16.84 18.17 0.29
C PHE A 219 -16.30 18.61 1.65
N LEU A 220 -17.15 18.88 2.64
CA LEU A 220 -16.70 19.37 3.96
C LEU A 220 -15.91 18.32 4.73
N ALA A 221 -16.29 17.04 4.67
CA ALA A 221 -15.64 15.98 5.42
C ALA A 221 -14.21 15.70 4.92
N ARG A 222 -14.02 15.70 3.59
CA ARG A 222 -12.81 15.12 2.97
C ARG A 222 -11.88 16.15 2.35
N THR A 223 -12.16 17.44 2.48
CA THR A 223 -11.35 18.47 1.81
C THR A 223 -10.73 19.52 2.74
N HIS A 224 -10.76 19.29 4.05
CA HIS A 224 -10.21 20.18 5.09
C HIS A 224 -8.76 20.63 4.89
N PHE A 225 -7.96 19.91 4.10
CA PHE A 225 -6.57 20.26 3.79
C PHE A 225 -6.44 21.35 2.71
N LEU A 226 -7.52 21.73 2.03
CA LEU A 226 -7.48 22.77 1.00
C LEU A 226 -7.56 24.17 1.66
N PRO A 227 -6.78 25.16 1.17
CA PRO A 227 -6.82 26.52 1.70
C PRO A 227 -8.20 27.15 1.51
N GLY A 228 -8.70 27.88 2.52
CA GLY A 228 -9.93 28.67 2.42
C GLY A 228 -11.23 27.86 2.45
N LYS A 229 -11.22 26.64 2.98
CA LYS A 229 -12.39 25.74 2.95
C LYS A 229 -13.37 25.89 4.11
N GLY A 230 -14.64 26.01 3.72
CA GLY A 230 -15.84 26.07 4.54
C GLY A 230 -17.07 25.92 3.64
N PRO A 231 -18.30 25.97 4.18
CA PRO A 231 -19.53 25.98 3.39
C PRO A 231 -19.53 27.05 2.29
N GLU A 232 -18.88 28.19 2.52
CA GLU A 232 -18.77 29.29 1.55
C GLU A 232 -17.93 28.90 0.32
N ALA A 233 -16.91 28.06 0.50
CA ALA A 233 -16.08 27.59 -0.61
C ALA A 233 -16.86 26.60 -1.50
N PHE A 234 -17.71 25.76 -0.90
CA PHE A 234 -18.62 24.90 -1.66
C PHE A 234 -19.56 25.75 -2.50
N GLU A 235 -20.22 26.75 -1.89
CA GLU A 235 -21.13 27.66 -2.59
C GLU A 235 -20.44 28.47 -3.69
N GLN A 236 -19.16 28.82 -3.55
CA GLN A 236 -18.42 29.53 -4.60
C GLN A 236 -18.07 28.63 -5.79
N LEU A 237 -17.91 27.33 -5.55
CA LEU A 237 -17.56 26.35 -6.57
C LEU A 237 -18.77 25.84 -7.32
N ASP A 238 -19.84 25.56 -6.59
CA ASP A 238 -21.17 25.29 -7.14
C ASP A 238 -21.67 26.56 -7.86
N THR A 239 -21.27 26.65 -9.11
CA THR A 239 -21.43 27.82 -9.97
C THR A 239 -22.79 27.78 -10.65
N ASP A 240 -23.30 26.59 -10.96
CA ASP A 240 -24.61 26.38 -11.56
C ASP A 240 -25.75 26.23 -10.53
N LYS A 241 -25.42 26.18 -9.23
CA LYS A 241 -26.34 26.14 -8.08
C LYS A 241 -27.18 24.87 -8.03
N ASP A 242 -26.63 23.75 -8.50
CA ASP A 242 -27.29 22.45 -8.47
C ASP A 242 -27.14 21.69 -7.14
N GLN A 243 -26.46 22.30 -6.16
CA GLN A 243 -26.12 21.74 -4.84
C GLN A 243 -25.08 20.63 -4.87
N PHE A 244 -24.36 20.49 -5.97
CA PHE A 244 -23.21 19.63 -6.10
C PHE A 244 -22.00 20.45 -6.58
N VAL A 245 -20.81 19.96 -6.27
CA VAL A 245 -19.61 20.40 -6.98
C VAL A 245 -19.30 19.33 -8.01
N SER A 246 -19.63 19.63 -9.25
CA SER A 246 -19.27 18.79 -10.39
C SER A 246 -17.76 18.75 -10.56
N TRP A 247 -17.30 17.78 -11.36
CA TRP A 247 -15.92 17.73 -11.81
C TRP A 247 -15.42 19.07 -12.39
N LEU A 248 -16.23 19.69 -13.26
CA LEU A 248 -15.88 20.94 -13.95
C LEU A 248 -15.68 22.11 -12.99
N GLU A 249 -16.43 22.13 -11.90
CA GLU A 249 -16.33 23.13 -10.86
C GLU A 249 -15.13 22.88 -9.97
N TRP A 250 -14.88 21.63 -9.60
CA TRP A 250 -13.64 21.23 -8.93
C TRP A 250 -12.41 21.64 -9.71
N CYS A 251 -12.49 21.61 -11.06
CA CYS A 251 -11.37 21.96 -11.92
C CYS A 251 -10.82 23.37 -11.68
N LYS A 252 -11.67 24.29 -11.26
CA LYS A 252 -11.28 25.68 -11.03
C LYS A 252 -10.35 25.82 -9.82
N LEU A 253 -10.24 24.81 -8.96
CA LEU A 253 -9.42 24.86 -7.75
C LEU A 253 -8.00 24.32 -7.93
N ARG A 254 -7.78 23.31 -8.78
CA ARG A 254 -6.62 22.41 -8.65
C ARG A 254 -6.06 21.90 -9.99
N PHE A 255 -5.45 22.81 -10.74
CA PHE A 255 -4.47 22.45 -11.78
C PHE A 255 -3.06 22.47 -11.21
N LEU A 256 -2.24 21.48 -11.56
CA LEU A 256 -0.80 21.52 -11.35
C LEU A 256 -0.13 22.07 -12.61
N ASP A 257 0.67 23.12 -12.44
CA ASP A 257 1.56 23.62 -13.49
C ASP A 257 2.89 22.88 -13.38
N VAL A 258 2.89 21.63 -13.84
CA VAL A 258 4.02 20.69 -13.71
C VAL A 258 5.30 21.22 -14.37
N ILE A 259 5.18 22.10 -15.37
CA ILE A 259 6.33 22.77 -15.98
C ILE A 259 6.98 23.73 -14.99
N ASN A 260 6.18 24.51 -14.26
CA ASN A 260 6.69 25.39 -13.22
C ASN A 260 7.18 24.60 -11.99
N ASP A 261 6.58 23.46 -11.68
CA ASP A 261 7.08 22.56 -10.63
C ASP A 261 8.48 22.02 -10.99
N PHE A 262 8.68 21.60 -12.25
CA PHE A 262 9.98 21.22 -12.79
C PHE A 262 10.99 22.37 -12.67
N ARG A 263 10.66 23.57 -13.19
CA ARG A 263 11.55 24.75 -13.16
C ARG A 263 11.94 25.20 -11.75
N ARG A 264 11.11 24.93 -10.75
CA ARG A 264 11.43 25.22 -9.33
C ARG A 264 12.33 24.15 -8.72
N SER A 265 12.26 22.92 -9.23
CA SER A 265 13.05 21.79 -8.75
C SER A 265 14.44 21.79 -9.38
N ASP A 266 14.59 22.30 -10.60
CA ASP A 266 15.86 22.52 -11.30
C ASP A 266 16.60 23.71 -10.66
N VAL A 267 17.44 23.41 -9.66
CA VAL A 267 18.16 24.41 -8.87
C VAL A 267 19.46 24.80 -9.55
N ASN A 268 20.09 23.85 -10.25
CA ASN A 268 21.34 24.08 -10.97
C ASN A 268 21.13 24.80 -12.33
N LEU A 269 19.88 24.88 -12.79
CA LEU A 269 19.43 25.53 -14.03
C LEU A 269 19.99 24.88 -15.30
N ASP A 270 20.13 23.55 -15.31
CA ASP A 270 20.63 22.79 -16.45
C ASP A 270 19.53 22.22 -17.36
N GLY A 271 18.25 22.44 -17.02
CA GLY A 271 17.11 21.99 -17.83
C GLY A 271 16.78 20.51 -17.62
N GLN A 272 17.40 19.85 -16.65
CA GLN A 272 17.15 18.47 -16.26
C GLN A 272 16.97 18.40 -14.74
N LEU A 273 16.49 17.26 -14.22
CA LEU A 273 16.39 17.04 -12.78
C LEU A 273 17.25 15.87 -12.34
N GLU A 274 18.20 16.15 -11.45
CA GLU A 274 18.91 15.11 -10.71
C GLU A 274 18.02 14.50 -9.62
N PRO A 275 18.30 13.26 -9.15
CA PRO A 275 17.55 12.65 -8.06
C PRO A 275 17.47 13.53 -6.80
N ALA A 276 18.54 14.29 -6.50
CA ALA A 276 18.56 15.19 -5.34
C ALA A 276 17.61 16.38 -5.52
N GLU A 277 17.55 16.95 -6.71
CA GLU A 277 16.68 18.08 -7.06
C GLU A 277 15.20 17.68 -7.03
N LEU A 278 14.88 16.51 -7.58
CA LEU A 278 13.54 15.96 -7.54
C LEU A 278 13.01 15.83 -6.10
N LEU A 279 13.86 15.43 -5.16
CA LEU A 279 13.46 15.22 -3.76
C LEU A 279 13.21 16.50 -2.99
N VAL A 280 13.88 17.60 -3.33
CA VAL A 280 13.65 18.91 -2.70
C VAL A 280 12.29 19.46 -3.11
N GLY A 281 11.89 19.25 -4.37
CA GLY A 281 10.60 19.69 -4.90
C GLY A 281 9.39 18.82 -4.52
N THR A 282 9.64 17.59 -4.03
CA THR A 282 8.60 16.59 -3.81
C THR A 282 8.14 16.57 -2.33
N PRO A 283 6.81 16.52 -2.05
CA PRO A 283 6.31 16.37 -0.69
C PRO A 283 6.82 15.08 -0.01
N ASP A 284 7.05 15.12 1.31
CA ASP A 284 7.62 14.01 2.09
C ASP A 284 6.95 12.64 1.88
N TRP A 285 5.64 12.63 1.66
CA TRP A 285 4.88 11.41 1.44
C TRP A 285 5.08 10.78 0.04
N CYS A 286 5.67 11.51 -0.91
CA CYS A 286 6.09 11.01 -2.23
C CYS A 286 7.60 10.70 -2.30
N ASN A 287 8.40 11.15 -1.32
CA ASN A 287 9.87 11.11 -1.40
C ASN A 287 10.47 9.71 -1.50
N ILE A 288 9.80 8.69 -0.96
CA ILE A 288 10.30 7.31 -1.08
C ILE A 288 10.02 6.76 -2.48
N SER A 289 8.82 7.00 -3.02
CA SER A 289 8.47 6.62 -4.39
C SER A 289 9.33 7.35 -5.42
N ALA A 290 9.63 8.63 -5.22
CA ALA A 290 10.47 9.42 -6.12
C ALA A 290 11.92 8.87 -6.20
N LYS A 291 12.47 8.30 -5.12
CA LYS A 291 13.81 7.67 -5.14
C LYS A 291 13.81 6.33 -5.86
N VAL A 292 12.86 5.48 -5.50
CA VAL A 292 12.82 4.08 -5.95
C VAL A 292 12.39 4.02 -7.42
N ALA A 293 11.42 4.84 -7.81
CA ALA A 293 10.90 4.88 -9.17
C ALA A 293 11.67 5.81 -10.11
N PHE A 294 12.68 6.56 -9.65
CA PHE A 294 13.45 7.45 -10.54
C PHE A 294 13.98 6.73 -11.79
N PRO A 295 14.66 5.56 -11.66
CA PRO A 295 15.21 4.87 -12.83
C PRO A 295 14.14 4.41 -13.82
N ALA A 296 12.89 4.23 -13.37
CA ALA A 296 11.77 3.84 -14.23
C ALA A 296 11.34 4.95 -15.21
N PHE A 297 11.67 6.20 -14.90
CA PHE A 297 11.28 7.36 -15.71
C PHE A 297 12.44 8.00 -16.47
N ASP A 298 13.69 7.64 -16.14
CA ASP A 298 14.90 7.98 -16.91
C ASP A 298 15.01 7.05 -18.13
N ARG A 299 14.27 7.38 -19.19
CA ARG A 299 14.12 6.56 -20.40
C ARG A 299 15.40 6.54 -21.22
N ASP A 300 16.17 7.62 -21.20
CA ASP A 300 17.42 7.74 -21.94
C ASP A 300 18.65 7.23 -21.15
N GLY A 301 18.50 6.96 -19.85
CA GLY A 301 19.55 6.44 -18.98
C GLY A 301 20.63 7.47 -18.67
N SER A 302 20.32 8.77 -18.78
CA SER A 302 21.25 9.87 -18.52
C SER A 302 21.58 10.06 -17.04
N GLY A 303 20.79 9.44 -16.14
CA GLY A 303 20.85 9.68 -14.71
C GLY A 303 20.13 10.97 -14.28
N LYS A 304 19.39 11.60 -15.19
CA LYS A 304 18.63 12.85 -15.00
C LYS A 304 17.28 12.73 -15.69
N LEU A 305 16.28 13.48 -15.23
CA LEU A 305 14.99 13.55 -15.93
C LEU A 305 14.91 14.81 -16.78
N SER A 306 14.65 14.64 -18.07
CA SER A 306 14.14 15.71 -18.93
C SER A 306 12.73 16.16 -18.49
N LEU A 307 12.26 17.29 -19.03
CA LEU A 307 10.89 17.78 -18.75
C LEU A 307 9.82 16.75 -19.13
N ASP A 308 9.98 16.05 -20.24
CA ASP A 308 8.99 15.07 -20.70
C ASP A 308 9.00 13.79 -19.87
N GLU A 309 10.17 13.29 -19.48
CA GLU A 309 10.30 12.18 -18.53
C GLU A 309 9.71 12.54 -17.16
N TYR A 310 10.02 13.73 -16.64
CA TYR A 310 9.42 14.23 -15.41
C TYR A 310 7.89 14.27 -15.50
N ARG A 311 7.33 14.75 -16.61
CA ARG A 311 5.87 14.80 -16.85
C ARG A 311 5.22 13.42 -16.95
N LEU A 312 5.98 12.34 -17.12
CA LEU A 312 5.47 10.96 -17.06
C LEU A 312 5.53 10.36 -15.65
N THR A 313 6.23 10.97 -14.70
CA THR A 313 6.30 10.45 -13.32
C THR A 313 4.93 10.39 -12.65
N LEU A 314 4.79 9.46 -11.69
CA LEU A 314 3.60 9.33 -10.83
C LEU A 314 3.24 10.66 -10.12
N TYR A 315 4.26 11.46 -9.78
CA TYR A 315 4.08 12.74 -9.10
C TYR A 315 3.54 13.84 -10.02
N ALA A 316 4.10 13.97 -11.23
CA ALA A 316 3.64 14.96 -12.22
C ALA A 316 2.33 14.55 -12.90
N ASN A 317 1.85 13.32 -12.68
CA ASN A 317 0.60 12.82 -13.23
C ASN A 317 -0.42 12.40 -12.16
N PRO A 318 -0.96 13.35 -11.37
CA PRO A 318 -1.90 13.10 -10.27
C PRO A 318 -3.33 12.75 -10.72
N VAL A 319 -3.47 12.06 -11.85
CA VAL A 319 -4.76 11.63 -12.43
C VAL A 319 -5.31 10.37 -11.77
N ALA A 320 -4.55 9.77 -10.86
CA ALA A 320 -4.84 8.55 -10.15
C ALA A 320 -4.24 8.61 -8.73
N THR A 321 -4.77 7.83 -7.80
CA THR A 321 -4.46 7.87 -6.37
C THR A 321 -3.13 7.19 -6.02
N TRP A 322 -2.06 7.52 -6.74
CA TRP A 322 -0.73 6.88 -6.66
C TRP A 322 -0.11 6.89 -5.25
N HIS A 323 -0.53 7.83 -4.40
CA HIS A 323 -0.10 7.98 -3.01
C HIS A 323 -0.69 6.94 -2.05
N VAL A 324 -1.73 6.22 -2.47
CA VAL A 324 -2.32 5.14 -1.67
C VAL A 324 -1.37 3.95 -1.71
N GLN A 325 -1.00 3.44 -0.53
CA GLN A 325 -0.18 2.24 -0.46
C GLN A 325 -0.96 1.04 -1.00
N ILE A 326 -0.35 0.37 -1.98
CA ILE A 326 -0.81 -0.93 -2.44
C ILE A 326 -0.44 -1.99 -1.39
N ALA A 327 -1.35 -2.95 -1.19
CA ALA A 327 -1.09 -4.12 -0.37
C ALA A 327 -0.57 -5.27 -1.24
N ASP A 328 0.55 -5.83 -0.82
CA ASP A 328 0.93 -7.21 -1.15
C ASP A 328 -0.16 -8.13 -0.56
N ALA A 329 -1.02 -8.63 -1.44
CA ALA A 329 -2.28 -9.27 -1.07
C ALA A 329 -2.11 -10.76 -0.83
N ASP A 330 -1.15 -11.40 -1.51
CA ASP A 330 -0.81 -12.80 -1.31
C ASP A 330 0.40 -13.03 -0.39
N LEU A 331 1.06 -11.94 0.04
CA LEU A 331 2.15 -11.90 1.02
C LEU A 331 3.42 -12.59 0.53
N ASP A 332 3.68 -12.57 -0.78
CA ASP A 332 4.89 -13.12 -1.37
C ASP A 332 6.10 -12.15 -1.30
N GLY A 333 5.85 -10.90 -0.94
CA GLY A 333 6.85 -9.84 -0.82
C GLY A 333 7.17 -9.14 -2.13
N LEU A 334 6.34 -9.31 -3.16
CA LEU A 334 6.39 -8.66 -4.46
C LEU A 334 5.01 -8.05 -4.76
N ILE A 335 4.91 -7.22 -5.78
CA ILE A 335 3.63 -6.67 -6.25
C ILE A 335 3.38 -7.14 -7.67
N SER A 336 2.37 -7.97 -7.85
CA SER A 336 1.89 -8.37 -9.18
C SER A 336 1.05 -7.26 -9.85
N ARG A 337 0.86 -7.35 -11.17
CA ARG A 337 -0.07 -6.48 -11.92
C ARG A 337 -1.49 -6.47 -11.34
N LYS A 338 -1.93 -7.57 -10.74
CA LYS A 338 -3.25 -7.67 -10.11
C LYS A 338 -3.30 -6.88 -8.80
N GLU A 339 -2.20 -6.87 -8.05
CA GLU A 339 -2.07 -6.13 -6.80
C GLU A 339 -1.82 -4.65 -7.04
N PHE A 340 -1.13 -4.28 -8.12
CA PHE A 340 -0.90 -2.90 -8.56
C PHE A 340 -2.20 -2.23 -9.07
N SER A 341 -3.18 -2.13 -8.18
CA SER A 341 -4.54 -1.68 -8.44
C SER A 341 -4.86 -0.50 -7.55
N TYR A 342 -5.42 0.53 -8.16
CA TYR A 342 -5.79 1.78 -7.52
C TYR A 342 -7.26 2.10 -7.81
N ASP A 343 -7.93 2.71 -6.85
CA ASP A 343 -9.33 3.10 -7.01
C ASP A 343 -9.50 4.16 -8.09
N GLY A 344 -10.43 3.92 -9.03
CA GLY A 344 -10.79 4.85 -10.09
C GLY A 344 -9.73 5.03 -11.17
N VAL A 345 -8.69 4.18 -11.21
CA VAL A 345 -7.58 4.31 -12.15
C VAL A 345 -7.86 3.60 -13.45
N PHE A 346 -7.41 4.24 -14.52
CA PHE A 346 -7.62 3.77 -15.86
C PHE A 346 -6.60 2.67 -16.24
N PRO A 347 -7.04 1.60 -16.95
CA PRO A 347 -6.22 0.44 -17.28
C PRO A 347 -4.92 0.73 -18.03
N VAL A 348 -4.93 1.62 -19.03
CA VAL A 348 -3.74 1.87 -19.85
C VAL A 348 -2.66 2.56 -19.02
N ILE A 349 -3.00 3.61 -18.27
CA ILE A 349 -1.98 4.30 -17.44
C ILE A 349 -1.43 3.39 -16.33
N ARG A 350 -2.29 2.54 -15.75
CA ARG A 350 -1.89 1.55 -14.75
C ARG A 350 -0.91 0.54 -15.32
N TYR A 351 -1.21 0.02 -16.50
CA TYR A 351 -0.34 -0.89 -17.22
C TYR A 351 1.00 -0.23 -17.54
N VAL A 352 0.98 0.95 -18.15
CA VAL A 352 2.19 1.70 -18.52
C VAL A 352 3.10 1.91 -17.32
N TYR A 353 2.57 2.35 -16.19
CA TYR A 353 3.39 2.56 -15.00
C TYR A 353 3.90 1.26 -14.39
N PHE A 354 3.13 0.18 -14.40
CA PHE A 354 3.65 -1.11 -13.97
C PHE A 354 4.85 -1.53 -14.83
N GLU A 355 4.75 -1.48 -16.16
CA GLU A 355 5.85 -1.87 -17.05
C GLU A 355 7.06 -0.94 -16.95
N MET A 356 6.86 0.36 -16.70
CA MET A 356 7.96 1.30 -16.47
C MET A 356 8.71 0.95 -15.18
N LEU A 357 7.98 0.62 -14.12
CA LEU A 357 8.55 0.29 -12.82
C LEU A 357 9.23 -1.08 -12.81
N ASP A 358 8.71 -2.06 -13.54
CA ASP A 358 9.26 -3.42 -13.70
C ASP A 358 10.53 -3.40 -14.57
N ALA A 359 11.61 -2.89 -14.00
CA ALA A 359 12.89 -2.66 -14.68
C ALA A 359 13.53 -3.97 -15.16
N ASN A 360 13.26 -5.08 -14.47
CA ASN A 360 13.80 -6.39 -14.83
C ASN A 360 12.88 -7.21 -15.77
N HIS A 361 11.64 -6.76 -15.97
CA HIS A 361 10.61 -7.35 -16.83
C HIS A 361 10.17 -8.77 -16.44
N ASP A 362 10.18 -9.10 -15.15
CA ASP A 362 9.70 -10.40 -14.64
C ASP A 362 8.18 -10.42 -14.37
N GLY A 363 7.51 -9.27 -14.49
CA GLY A 363 6.09 -9.11 -14.28
C GLY A 363 5.69 -8.91 -12.81
N LEU A 364 6.65 -8.64 -11.93
CA LEU A 364 6.50 -8.40 -10.49
C LEU A 364 7.32 -7.16 -10.11
N LEU A 365 6.83 -6.35 -9.17
CA LEU A 365 7.61 -5.21 -8.64
C LEU A 365 8.24 -5.59 -7.31
N ASP A 366 9.56 -5.51 -7.24
CA ASP A 366 10.32 -5.66 -5.99
C ASP A 366 10.56 -4.29 -5.28
N PRO A 367 10.98 -4.27 -4.00
CA PRO A 367 11.20 -3.02 -3.26
C PRO A 367 12.24 -2.06 -3.84
N GLN A 368 13.08 -2.49 -4.79
CA GLN A 368 14.03 -1.67 -5.56
C GLN A 368 13.38 -1.00 -6.77
N GLU A 369 12.27 -1.55 -7.27
CA GLU A 369 11.51 -1.07 -8.43
C GLU A 369 10.35 -0.19 -8.01
N PHE A 370 9.66 -0.58 -6.92
CA PHE A 370 8.52 0.16 -6.41
C PHE A 370 8.44 0.11 -4.89
N PHE A 371 8.16 1.25 -4.27
CA PHE A 371 7.98 1.30 -2.82
C PHE A 371 6.57 0.84 -2.43
N PHE A 372 6.52 -0.22 -1.62
CA PHE A 372 5.33 -0.65 -0.91
C PHE A 372 5.70 -1.11 0.50
N LYS A 373 4.73 -1.05 1.44
CA LYS A 373 4.94 -1.59 2.78
C LYS A 373 4.86 -3.11 2.70
N ARG A 374 6.01 -3.77 2.59
CA ARG A 374 6.09 -5.23 2.70
C ARG A 374 5.54 -5.67 4.06
N ARG A 375 4.55 -6.56 4.06
CA ARG A 375 4.09 -7.22 5.27
C ARG A 375 4.80 -8.56 5.36
N ILE A 376 5.59 -8.74 6.41
CA ILE A 376 6.22 -10.04 6.66
C ILE A 376 5.17 -10.90 7.36
N PRO A 377 4.61 -11.94 6.69
CA PRO A 377 3.65 -12.81 7.34
C PRO A 377 4.30 -13.43 8.57
N HIS A 378 3.50 -13.69 9.60
CA HIS A 378 4.01 -14.35 10.78
C HIS A 378 4.54 -15.76 10.45
N GLU A 379 5.74 -16.05 10.92
CA GLU A 379 6.41 -17.33 10.77
C GLU A 379 6.74 -17.93 12.13
N VAL A 380 6.82 -19.26 12.16
CA VAL A 380 7.13 -20.03 13.37
C VAL A 380 8.61 -20.37 13.37
N PHE A 381 9.30 -19.95 14.42
CA PHE A 381 10.71 -20.23 14.68
C PHE A 381 10.86 -21.15 15.89
N ILE A 382 11.98 -21.86 15.94
CA ILE A 382 12.40 -22.64 17.09
C ILE A 382 13.85 -22.30 17.45
N LEU A 383 14.15 -22.35 18.74
CA LEU A 383 15.48 -22.13 19.29
C LEU A 383 15.70 -23.05 20.50
N ASN A 384 16.96 -23.24 20.87
CA ASN A 384 17.35 -23.93 22.09
C ASN A 384 17.03 -23.08 23.32
N ALA A 385 16.87 -23.73 24.47
CA ALA A 385 16.54 -23.07 25.73
C ALA A 385 17.58 -22.07 26.23
N ASP A 386 18.78 -22.04 25.67
CA ASP A 386 19.86 -21.09 25.98
C ASP A 386 19.88 -19.85 25.06
N GLY A 387 18.90 -19.73 24.14
CA GLY A 387 18.84 -18.64 23.16
C GLY A 387 19.58 -18.93 21.85
N THR A 388 20.26 -20.07 21.71
CA THR A 388 21.03 -20.43 20.51
C THR A 388 20.18 -21.22 19.50
N GLY A 389 20.71 -21.43 18.29
CA GLY A 389 20.13 -22.37 17.33
C GLY A 389 18.81 -21.92 16.71
N TRP A 390 18.59 -20.61 16.57
CA TRP A 390 17.43 -20.05 15.88
C TRP A 390 17.32 -20.64 14.47
N LYS A 391 16.19 -21.28 14.18
CA LYS A 391 15.81 -21.70 12.82
C LYS A 391 14.34 -21.42 12.58
N LYS A 392 14.02 -21.05 11.33
CA LYS A 392 12.63 -21.09 10.86
C LYS A 392 12.17 -22.54 10.86
N LEU A 393 11.01 -22.80 11.46
CA LEU A 393 10.36 -24.10 11.45
C LEU A 393 9.42 -24.19 10.25
N PHE A 394 8.44 -23.29 10.16
CA PHE A 394 7.55 -23.15 9.01
C PHE A 394 6.82 -21.79 8.98
N GLY A 395 6.15 -21.49 7.88
CA GLY A 395 5.11 -20.46 7.80
C GLY A 395 3.82 -21.09 7.24
N ILE A 396 2.67 -20.47 7.49
CA ILE A 396 1.38 -20.99 7.02
C ILE A 396 0.85 -20.08 5.90
N LYS A 397 0.84 -20.59 4.66
CA LYS A 397 0.35 -19.84 3.49
C LYS A 397 -1.11 -19.41 3.68
N GLY A 398 -1.43 -18.19 3.26
CA GLY A 398 -2.78 -17.62 3.36
C GLY A 398 -3.13 -16.99 4.72
N PHE A 399 -2.21 -17.04 5.70
CA PHE A 399 -2.37 -16.37 6.99
C PHE A 399 -1.36 -15.24 7.13
N SER A 400 -1.85 -14.03 7.39
CA SER A 400 -1.00 -12.83 7.57
C SER A 400 -0.44 -12.74 8.98
N SER A 401 -1.20 -13.20 9.97
CA SER A 401 -0.75 -13.29 11.35
C SER A 401 -1.03 -14.66 11.94
N LEU A 402 -0.11 -15.09 12.80
CA LEU A 402 -0.18 -16.28 13.63
C LEU A 402 0.03 -15.86 15.09
N GLY A 403 -0.52 -16.60 16.04
CA GLY A 403 -0.44 -16.26 17.45
C GLY A 403 -0.65 -17.45 18.36
N SER A 404 -0.30 -17.23 19.63
CA SER A 404 -0.58 -18.13 20.75
C SER A 404 -0.27 -19.61 20.46
N PRO A 405 0.98 -19.94 20.09
CA PRO A 405 1.38 -21.31 19.85
C PRO A 405 1.24 -22.14 21.14
N ALA A 406 0.75 -23.37 21.01
CA ALA A 406 0.70 -24.34 22.10
C ALA A 406 1.08 -25.73 21.58
N ILE A 407 2.09 -26.35 22.20
CA ILE A 407 2.56 -27.69 21.82
C ILE A 407 1.78 -28.75 22.62
N SER A 408 1.40 -29.84 21.96
CA SER A 408 0.75 -30.97 22.62
C SER A 408 1.66 -31.62 23.66
N PRO A 409 1.11 -32.25 24.71
CA PRO A 409 1.92 -32.89 25.75
C PRO A 409 2.90 -33.96 25.24
N ASP A 410 2.59 -34.61 24.11
CA ASP A 410 3.46 -35.59 23.46
C ASP A 410 4.49 -34.97 22.49
N GLY A 411 4.48 -33.64 22.33
CA GLY A 411 5.41 -32.88 21.50
C GLY A 411 5.15 -32.96 19.99
N LYS A 412 4.08 -33.63 19.54
CA LYS A 412 3.87 -33.92 18.11
C LYS A 412 3.08 -32.87 17.36
N TRP A 413 2.23 -32.13 18.05
CA TRP A 413 1.31 -31.19 17.43
C TRP A 413 1.50 -29.78 17.98
N ILE A 414 1.32 -28.79 17.12
CA ILE A 414 1.31 -27.38 17.46
C ILE A 414 -0.08 -26.85 17.13
N ALA A 415 -0.75 -26.26 18.13
CA ALA A 415 -1.98 -25.51 17.94
C ALA A 415 -1.66 -24.01 17.92
N LEU A 416 -2.33 -23.25 17.05
CA LEU A 416 -2.11 -21.82 16.81
C LEU A 416 -3.46 -21.14 16.55
N ASP A 417 -3.54 -19.81 16.74
CA ASP A 417 -4.54 -19.02 16.04
C ASP A 417 -3.94 -18.22 14.89
N GLY A 418 -4.71 -18.03 13.82
CA GLY A 418 -4.27 -17.30 12.64
C GLY A 418 -5.36 -16.40 12.06
N HIS A 419 -4.95 -15.29 11.45
CA HIS A 419 -5.82 -14.39 10.70
C HIS A 419 -5.52 -14.46 9.20
N ALA A 420 -6.56 -14.64 8.39
CA ALA A 420 -6.47 -14.60 6.93
C ALA A 420 -6.95 -13.22 6.41
N PRO A 421 -6.21 -12.55 5.50
CA PRO A 421 -6.53 -11.20 5.04
C PRO A 421 -7.74 -11.11 4.09
N LYS A 422 -8.18 -12.21 3.44
CA LYS A 422 -9.35 -12.26 2.54
C LYS A 422 -10.07 -13.62 2.61
N GLY A 423 -11.40 -13.64 2.41
CA GLY A 423 -12.21 -14.85 2.20
C GLY A 423 -13.34 -15.07 3.22
N ASP A 424 -14.01 -16.24 3.14
CA ASP A 424 -15.12 -16.67 4.03
C ASP A 424 -14.73 -16.79 5.52
N LEU A 425 -13.43 -16.69 5.81
CA LEU A 425 -12.84 -16.76 7.15
C LEU A 425 -12.60 -15.36 7.74
N ASN A 426 -13.59 -14.48 7.67
CA ASN A 426 -13.56 -13.20 8.40
C ASN A 426 -13.51 -13.50 9.92
N GLY A 427 -12.30 -13.50 10.49
CA GLY A 427 -12.08 -13.80 11.91
C GLY A 427 -10.69 -14.38 12.17
N ARG A 428 -10.41 -14.68 13.44
CA ARG A 428 -9.25 -15.51 13.83
C ARG A 428 -9.70 -16.97 13.89
N THR A 429 -8.89 -17.85 13.31
CA THR A 429 -9.18 -19.27 13.18
C THR A 429 -8.21 -20.10 13.99
N MET A 430 -8.69 -21.21 14.51
CA MET A 430 -7.90 -22.20 15.22
C MET A 430 -7.25 -23.15 14.23
N LEU A 431 -5.95 -23.35 14.36
CA LEU A 431 -5.15 -24.22 13.51
C LEU A 431 -4.46 -25.28 14.37
N ILE A 432 -4.38 -26.50 13.85
CA ILE A 432 -3.47 -27.55 14.34
C ILE A 432 -2.55 -27.94 13.20
N THR A 433 -1.28 -28.17 13.49
CA THR A 433 -0.35 -28.80 12.55
C THR A 433 0.60 -29.73 13.28
N ASP A 434 1.25 -30.64 12.55
CA ASP A 434 2.37 -31.39 13.13
C ASP A 434 3.54 -30.46 13.46
N PHE A 435 4.50 -30.96 14.23
CA PHE A 435 5.64 -30.17 14.67
C PHE A 435 6.43 -29.50 13.53
N GLU A 436 6.45 -30.09 12.33
CA GLU A 436 7.18 -29.57 11.17
C GLU A 436 6.30 -28.71 10.25
N GLY A 437 5.01 -28.55 10.56
CA GLY A 437 4.08 -27.71 9.80
C GLY A 437 3.39 -28.40 8.61
N ASN A 438 3.55 -29.72 8.41
CA ASN A 438 3.11 -30.38 7.17
C ASN A 438 1.64 -30.81 7.16
N ASN A 439 1.05 -31.07 8.33
CA ASN A 439 -0.31 -31.59 8.47
C ASN A 439 -1.28 -30.55 9.05
N LEU A 440 -1.48 -29.44 8.33
CA LEU A 440 -2.36 -28.35 8.74
C LEU A 440 -3.85 -28.75 8.74
N ARG A 441 -4.54 -28.43 9.84
CA ARG A 441 -5.98 -28.61 10.05
C ARG A 441 -6.59 -27.31 10.55
N ASN A 442 -7.69 -26.89 9.93
CA ASN A 442 -8.51 -25.79 10.42
C ASN A 442 -9.62 -26.34 11.34
N LEU A 443 -9.69 -25.84 12.57
CA LEU A 443 -10.68 -26.26 13.58
C LEU A 443 -11.86 -25.28 13.73
N GLY A 444 -11.93 -24.24 12.89
CA GLY A 444 -12.98 -23.22 12.89
C GLY A 444 -12.62 -21.93 13.61
N LEU A 445 -13.61 -21.09 13.89
CA LEU A 445 -13.43 -19.79 14.53
C LEU A 445 -13.06 -19.94 16.02
N GLY A 446 -12.01 -19.23 16.43
CA GLY A 446 -11.52 -19.24 17.80
C GLY A 446 -10.08 -18.76 17.91
N MET A 447 -9.63 -18.58 19.15
CA MET A 447 -8.32 -18.01 19.45
C MET A 447 -7.66 -18.63 20.68
N MET A 448 -6.34 -18.48 20.78
CA MET A 448 -5.56 -18.87 21.96
C MET A 448 -5.76 -20.33 22.37
N PRO A 449 -5.46 -21.29 21.46
CA PRO A 449 -5.51 -22.70 21.79
C PRO A 449 -4.60 -23.04 22.98
N THR A 450 -5.01 -24.03 23.75
CA THR A 450 -4.20 -24.64 24.80
C THR A 450 -4.63 -26.10 24.97
N TRP A 451 -3.66 -27.00 25.10
CA TRP A 451 -3.91 -28.44 25.17
C TRP A 451 -4.30 -28.91 26.56
N SER A 452 -5.23 -29.85 26.62
CA SER A 452 -5.42 -30.67 27.81
C SER A 452 -4.17 -31.50 28.10
N LYS A 453 -3.96 -31.88 29.37
CA LYS A 453 -2.80 -32.68 29.81
C LYS A 453 -2.62 -34.00 29.06
N ASP A 454 -3.72 -34.61 28.62
CA ASP A 454 -3.72 -35.87 27.86
C ASP A 454 -3.62 -35.67 26.33
N GLY A 455 -3.60 -34.42 25.85
CA GLY A 455 -3.55 -34.08 24.43
C GLY A 455 -4.83 -34.40 23.66
N SER A 456 -5.92 -34.81 24.32
CA SER A 456 -7.15 -35.21 23.64
C SER A 456 -8.04 -34.02 23.23
N ARG A 457 -7.87 -32.87 23.89
CA ARG A 457 -8.72 -31.69 23.74
C ARG A 457 -7.91 -30.40 23.71
N LEU A 458 -8.52 -29.36 23.14
CA LEU A 458 -8.07 -27.97 23.21
C LEU A 458 -9.13 -27.13 23.92
N SER A 459 -8.72 -26.19 24.77
CA SER A 459 -9.58 -25.03 25.08
C SER A 459 -9.17 -23.82 24.25
N TYR A 460 -10.13 -22.94 24.00
CA TYR A 460 -9.94 -21.73 23.20
C TYR A 460 -10.98 -20.66 23.57
N SER A 461 -10.72 -19.44 23.11
CA SER A 461 -11.62 -18.30 23.28
C SER A 461 -12.46 -18.11 22.02
N ASN A 462 -13.79 -18.07 22.18
CA ASN A 462 -14.74 -17.68 21.15
C ASN A 462 -16.05 -17.29 21.85
N SER A 463 -16.26 -15.98 22.04
CA SER A 463 -17.39 -15.44 22.82
C SER A 463 -17.56 -16.14 24.18
N GLY A 464 -16.47 -16.39 24.88
CA GLY A 464 -16.41 -17.26 26.07
C GLY A 464 -15.33 -18.33 25.94
N ILE A 465 -15.26 -19.22 26.93
CA ILE A 465 -14.30 -20.32 26.98
C ILE A 465 -14.96 -21.56 26.41
N GLN A 466 -14.34 -22.14 25.39
CA GLN A 466 -14.84 -23.34 24.73
C GLN A 466 -13.81 -24.47 24.84
N VAL A 467 -14.28 -25.70 24.64
CA VAL A 467 -13.46 -26.90 24.51
C VAL A 467 -13.85 -27.66 23.26
N ILE A 468 -12.86 -28.22 22.57
CA ILE A 468 -13.02 -29.03 21.36
C ILE A 468 -12.07 -30.23 21.43
N ASN A 469 -12.43 -31.34 20.81
CA ASN A 469 -11.48 -32.45 20.64
C ASN A 469 -10.36 -32.05 19.69
N ALA A 470 -9.18 -32.66 19.85
CA ALA A 470 -8.03 -32.42 18.99
C ALA A 470 -8.26 -32.79 17.50
N ASP A 471 -9.29 -33.60 17.21
CA ASP A 471 -9.74 -33.93 15.86
C ASP A 471 -10.76 -32.92 15.29
N GLY A 472 -11.12 -31.88 16.04
CA GLY A 472 -12.11 -30.86 15.65
C GLY A 472 -13.55 -31.21 15.98
N THR A 473 -13.82 -32.36 16.62
CA THR A 473 -15.19 -32.77 16.98
C THR A 473 -15.60 -32.27 18.37
N ASN A 474 -16.90 -32.35 18.69
CA ASN A 474 -17.45 -32.09 20.01
C ASN A 474 -17.09 -30.72 20.62
N SER A 475 -17.07 -29.68 19.78
CA SER A 475 -16.98 -28.30 20.24
C SER A 475 -18.16 -27.96 21.15
N ARG A 476 -17.88 -27.39 22.32
CA ARG A 476 -18.90 -26.90 23.26
C ARG A 476 -18.38 -25.76 24.14
N SER A 477 -19.29 -24.91 24.60
CA SER A 477 -18.96 -23.86 25.57
C SER A 477 -18.83 -24.42 26.98
N LEU A 478 -17.88 -23.87 27.74
CA LEU A 478 -17.69 -24.08 29.18
C LEU A 478 -18.17 -22.88 30.01
N THR A 479 -18.38 -21.72 29.37
CA THR A 479 -18.89 -20.51 30.04
C THR A 479 -20.07 -19.91 29.28
N GLU A 480 -20.91 -19.16 30.00
CA GLU A 480 -22.07 -18.46 29.43
C GLU A 480 -21.65 -17.12 28.79
N GLY A 481 -20.98 -17.17 27.64
CA GLY A 481 -20.73 -15.97 26.84
C GLY A 481 -19.62 -15.04 27.34
N SER A 482 -18.96 -15.39 28.45
CA SER A 482 -17.96 -14.55 29.12
C SER A 482 -16.65 -15.28 29.34
N GLY A 483 -15.54 -14.55 29.30
CA GLY A 483 -14.20 -15.09 29.49
C GLY A 483 -13.34 -15.01 28.24
N TRP A 484 -12.03 -14.85 28.43
CA TRP A 484 -11.04 -14.80 27.37
C TRP A 484 -9.68 -15.35 27.83
N GLY A 485 -8.84 -15.81 26.91
CA GLY A 485 -7.48 -16.27 27.20
C GLY A 485 -7.44 -17.54 28.05
N ALA A 486 -8.25 -18.54 27.69
CA ALA A 486 -8.27 -19.85 28.33
C ALA A 486 -6.87 -20.50 28.37
N GLN A 487 -6.46 -21.06 29.51
CA GLN A 487 -5.21 -21.81 29.68
C GLN A 487 -5.42 -23.02 30.59
N TRP A 488 -5.19 -24.24 30.09
CA TRP A 488 -5.22 -25.44 30.92
C TRP A 488 -4.11 -25.42 31.96
N SER A 489 -4.42 -25.88 33.17
CA SER A 489 -3.42 -26.17 34.18
C SER A 489 -2.58 -27.39 33.76
N PRO A 490 -1.27 -27.43 34.07
CA PRO A 490 -0.42 -28.58 33.77
C PRO A 490 -0.92 -29.92 34.34
N ASP A 491 -1.66 -29.88 35.46
CA ASP A 491 -2.28 -31.07 36.05
C ASP A 491 -3.60 -31.49 35.37
N GLY A 492 -4.14 -30.68 34.45
CA GLY A 492 -5.35 -30.94 33.67
C GLY A 492 -6.65 -30.76 34.45
N LYS A 493 -6.63 -30.28 35.69
CA LYS A 493 -7.83 -30.18 36.53
C LYS A 493 -8.56 -28.85 36.38
N LYS A 494 -7.89 -27.81 35.90
CA LYS A 494 -8.43 -26.45 35.84
C LYS A 494 -8.12 -25.76 34.52
N ILE A 495 -8.92 -24.76 34.19
CA ILE A 495 -8.66 -23.81 33.11
C ILE A 495 -8.67 -22.40 33.72
N ALA A 496 -7.54 -21.69 33.61
CA ALA A 496 -7.50 -20.27 33.95
C ALA A 496 -8.03 -19.43 32.79
N TYR A 497 -8.73 -18.34 33.10
CA TYR A 497 -9.18 -17.39 32.10
C TYR A 497 -9.42 -16.01 32.70
N TYR A 498 -9.41 -15.00 31.85
CA TYR A 498 -9.67 -13.62 32.19
C TYR A 498 -11.16 -13.31 32.04
N SER A 499 -11.75 -12.61 33.01
CA SER A 499 -13.11 -12.06 32.91
C SER A 499 -13.20 -10.70 33.62
N GLY A 500 -13.31 -9.61 32.86
CA GLY A 500 -13.42 -8.25 33.40
C GLY A 500 -12.15 -7.74 34.10
N LEU A 501 -12.11 -7.74 35.43
CA LEU A 501 -10.88 -7.44 36.20
C LEU A 501 -10.50 -8.63 37.10
N GLN A 502 -10.91 -9.82 36.69
CA GLN A 502 -10.70 -11.05 37.45
C GLN A 502 -9.88 -12.06 36.67
N ILE A 503 -9.04 -12.76 37.41
CA ILE A 503 -8.47 -14.04 36.99
C ILE A 503 -9.36 -15.10 37.61
N MET A 504 -9.93 -15.93 36.75
CA MET A 504 -10.85 -17.01 37.09
C MET A 504 -10.16 -18.34 36.90
N THR A 505 -10.56 -19.34 37.67
CA THR A 505 -10.29 -20.75 37.36
C THR A 505 -11.61 -21.49 37.20
N LEU A 506 -11.73 -22.27 36.14
CA LEU A 506 -12.81 -23.21 35.91
C LEU A 506 -12.32 -24.61 36.29
N ASP A 507 -13.05 -25.29 37.17
CA ASP A 507 -12.79 -26.68 37.49
C ASP A 507 -13.38 -27.58 36.40
N VAL A 508 -12.54 -28.41 35.78
CA VAL A 508 -12.91 -29.14 34.56
C VAL A 508 -13.94 -30.25 34.83
N ALA A 509 -13.92 -30.83 36.04
CA ALA A 509 -14.82 -31.92 36.39
C ALA A 509 -16.22 -31.40 36.78
N THR A 510 -16.27 -30.23 37.44
CA THR A 510 -17.53 -29.65 37.94
C THR A 510 -18.07 -28.52 37.07
N GLU A 511 -17.28 -28.03 36.12
CA GLU A 511 -17.56 -26.86 35.26
C GLU A 511 -17.87 -25.59 36.05
N LYS A 512 -17.41 -25.53 37.30
CA LYS A 512 -17.62 -24.39 38.18
C LYS A 512 -16.45 -23.42 38.09
N SER A 513 -16.77 -22.17 37.78
CA SER A 513 -15.81 -21.06 37.81
C SER A 513 -15.70 -20.42 39.19
N THR A 514 -14.46 -20.10 39.60
CA THR A 514 -14.14 -19.44 40.86
C THR A 514 -13.13 -18.31 40.60
N PRO A 515 -13.36 -17.08 41.09
CA PRO A 515 -12.37 -16.02 41.02
C PRO A 515 -11.21 -16.35 41.96
N VAL A 516 -9.98 -16.38 41.43
CA VAL A 516 -8.76 -16.55 42.24
C VAL A 516 -8.07 -15.22 42.52
N TYR A 517 -8.34 -14.21 41.70
CA TYR A 517 -7.89 -12.84 41.92
C TYR A 517 -8.87 -11.85 41.33
N LYS A 518 -9.19 -10.79 42.08
CA LYS A 518 -9.92 -9.62 41.61
C LYS A 518 -9.02 -8.41 41.78
N ALA A 519 -8.71 -7.73 40.68
CA ALA A 519 -7.78 -6.61 40.69
C ALA A 519 -8.28 -5.47 41.58
N THR A 520 -7.46 -5.09 42.56
CA THR A 520 -7.59 -3.84 43.34
C THR A 520 -6.54 -2.82 42.94
N ASP A 521 -5.36 -3.29 42.53
CA ASP A 521 -4.18 -2.48 42.23
C ASP A 521 -4.00 -2.20 40.74
N TYR A 522 -4.77 -2.89 39.89
CA TYR A 522 -4.72 -2.75 38.44
C TYR A 522 -6.03 -2.21 37.88
N ARG A 523 -5.94 -1.21 37.01
CA ARG A 523 -7.08 -0.75 36.20
C ARG A 523 -7.39 -1.69 35.04
N ARG A 524 -6.44 -2.58 34.70
CA ARG A 524 -6.58 -3.59 33.63
C ARG A 524 -5.69 -4.79 33.91
N ILE A 525 -6.22 -5.99 33.66
CA ILE A 525 -5.46 -7.23 33.53
C ILE A 525 -5.55 -7.66 32.07
N TYR A 526 -4.45 -8.13 31.49
CA TYR A 526 -4.47 -8.71 30.15
C TYR A 526 -4.80 -10.19 30.19
N TRP A 527 -5.44 -10.66 29.11
CA TRP A 527 -6.00 -12.00 29.01
C TRP A 527 -4.97 -13.11 28.78
N ASN A 528 -3.78 -12.77 28.28
CA ASN A 528 -2.68 -13.73 28.14
C ASN A 528 -2.08 -14.01 29.52
N MET A 529 -2.08 -15.28 29.90
CA MET A 529 -1.57 -15.77 31.18
C MET A 529 -0.88 -17.10 30.99
N THR A 530 -0.07 -17.53 31.95
CA THR A 530 0.58 -18.85 31.91
C THR A 530 0.66 -19.45 33.30
N TRP A 531 0.49 -20.77 33.40
CA TRP A 531 0.53 -21.50 34.67
C TRP A 531 1.96 -21.80 35.10
N SER A 532 2.20 -21.82 36.41
CA SER A 532 3.39 -22.48 36.93
C SER A 532 3.32 -23.99 36.71
N PRO A 533 4.45 -24.68 36.50
CA PRO A 533 4.46 -26.12 36.21
C PRO A 533 3.81 -27.01 37.28
N ASP A 534 3.80 -26.55 38.54
CA ASP A 534 3.16 -27.21 39.69
C ASP A 534 1.65 -26.97 39.78
N SER A 535 1.06 -26.23 38.84
CA SER A 535 -0.35 -25.83 38.81
C SER A 535 -0.81 -25.01 40.03
N GLN A 536 0.09 -24.34 40.75
CA GLN A 536 -0.25 -23.55 41.95
C GLN A 536 -0.32 -22.04 41.73
N ARG A 537 0.26 -21.53 40.66
CA ARG A 537 0.33 -20.09 40.37
C ARG A 537 0.00 -19.79 38.91
N ILE A 538 -0.46 -18.56 38.68
CA ILE A 538 -0.74 -18.00 37.36
C ILE A 538 0.08 -16.73 37.20
N CYS A 539 0.86 -16.62 36.13
CA CYS A 539 1.55 -15.40 35.71
C CYS A 539 0.66 -14.60 34.75
N PHE A 540 0.60 -13.29 34.94
CA PHE A 540 -0.22 -12.38 34.14
C PHE A 540 0.40 -10.98 34.04
N LYS A 541 -0.10 -10.19 33.09
CA LYS A 541 0.20 -8.76 32.98
C LYS A 541 -0.90 -7.89 33.57
N GLY A 542 -0.52 -6.98 34.45
CA GLY A 542 -1.39 -5.93 35.00
C GLY A 542 -0.97 -4.54 34.52
N VAL A 543 -1.93 -3.61 34.44
CA VAL A 543 -1.68 -2.18 34.20
C VAL A 543 -2.30 -1.35 35.31
N LYS A 544 -1.48 -0.50 35.92
CA LYS A 544 -1.86 0.43 36.98
C LYS A 544 -2.50 1.70 36.44
N ALA A 545 -3.07 2.50 37.36
CA ALA A 545 -3.76 3.75 37.03
C ALA A 545 -2.84 4.77 36.33
N ASP A 546 -1.58 4.82 36.73
CA ASP A 546 -0.50 5.64 36.17
C ASP A 546 0.08 5.09 34.85
N ALA A 547 -0.54 4.05 34.29
CA ALA A 547 -0.10 3.31 33.11
C ALA A 547 1.20 2.50 33.28
N THR A 548 1.69 2.32 34.51
CA THR A 548 2.76 1.36 34.80
C THR A 548 2.27 -0.05 34.47
N GLU A 549 3.08 -0.81 33.73
CA GLU A 549 2.81 -2.20 33.35
C GLU A 549 3.63 -3.14 34.22
N GLU A 550 3.03 -4.22 34.69
CA GLU A 550 3.67 -5.18 35.59
C GLU A 550 3.44 -6.62 35.15
N ILE A 551 4.47 -7.44 35.30
CA ILE A 551 4.37 -8.90 35.27
C ILE A 551 4.30 -9.39 36.70
N ALA A 552 3.22 -10.09 37.03
CA ALA A 552 2.96 -10.59 38.37
C ALA A 552 2.56 -12.07 38.34
N THR A 553 2.70 -12.74 39.47
CA THR A 553 2.15 -14.08 39.72
C THR A 553 1.16 -14.06 40.88
N VAL A 554 0.13 -14.88 40.77
CA VAL A 554 -0.89 -15.07 41.81
C VAL A 554 -1.11 -16.55 42.06
N GLY A 555 -1.23 -16.94 43.33
CA GLY A 555 -1.63 -18.27 43.77
C GLY A 555 -3.10 -18.57 43.46
N ILE A 556 -3.42 -19.85 43.35
CA ILE A 556 -4.76 -20.33 42.94
C ILE A 556 -5.74 -20.47 44.12
N ASP A 557 -5.27 -20.33 45.35
CA ASP A 557 -6.10 -20.31 46.54
C ASP A 557 -6.77 -18.93 46.65
N PRO A 558 -8.10 -18.81 46.47
CA PRO A 558 -8.79 -17.53 46.51
C PRO A 558 -8.70 -16.84 47.87
N ASP A 559 -8.51 -17.59 48.95
CA ASP A 559 -8.35 -17.05 50.30
C ASP A 559 -6.92 -16.56 50.56
N LYS A 560 -5.96 -17.00 49.73
CA LYS A 560 -4.53 -16.67 49.82
C LYS A 560 -3.94 -16.48 48.41
N PRO A 561 -4.30 -15.40 47.71
CA PRO A 561 -3.87 -15.19 46.32
C PRO A 561 -2.36 -14.96 46.18
N GLN A 562 -1.59 -14.69 47.24
CA GLN A 562 -0.10 -14.63 47.18
C GLN A 562 0.45 -13.80 45.99
N LEU A 563 -0.09 -12.59 45.76
CA LEU A 563 0.33 -11.73 44.67
C LEU A 563 1.81 -11.34 44.83
N LYS A 564 2.63 -11.59 43.80
CA LYS A 564 4.03 -11.17 43.72
C LYS A 564 4.30 -10.49 42.38
N VAL A 565 4.82 -9.26 42.42
CA VAL A 565 5.29 -8.52 41.23
C VAL A 565 6.74 -8.89 40.96
N HIS A 566 7.07 -9.15 39.70
CA HIS A 566 8.44 -9.52 39.27
C HIS A 566 9.08 -8.47 38.37
N VAL A 567 8.30 -7.87 37.47
CA VAL A 567 8.77 -6.86 36.52
C VAL A 567 7.82 -5.68 36.55
N SER A 568 8.36 -4.46 36.53
CA SER A 568 7.60 -3.21 36.47
C SER A 568 8.26 -2.28 35.46
N GLY A 569 7.47 -1.71 34.54
CA GLY A 569 8.01 -0.89 33.47
C GLY A 569 6.94 -0.36 32.51
N LYS A 570 7.37 -0.06 31.29
CA LYS A 570 6.53 0.38 30.17
C LYS A 570 6.81 -0.48 28.94
N SER A 571 5.82 -0.64 28.06
CA SER A 571 5.95 -1.37 26.80
C SER A 571 6.35 -2.84 26.97
N ILE A 572 5.72 -3.51 27.94
CA ILE A 572 5.78 -4.96 28.15
C ILE A 572 4.68 -5.58 27.26
N SER A 573 4.99 -6.63 26.51
CA SER A 573 3.98 -7.34 25.70
C SER A 573 3.09 -8.23 26.57
N THR A 574 2.04 -8.80 25.97
CA THR A 574 1.07 -9.62 26.69
C THR A 574 1.41 -11.11 26.74
N ASP A 575 2.29 -11.64 25.87
CA ASP A 575 2.60 -13.08 25.86
C ASP A 575 3.75 -13.47 26.79
N PHE A 576 3.56 -14.62 27.46
CA PHE A 576 4.47 -15.20 28.45
C PHE A 576 4.56 -16.72 28.27
N ALA A 577 5.75 -17.30 28.49
CA ALA A 577 5.91 -18.74 28.57
C ALA A 577 6.71 -19.13 29.82
N TRP A 578 6.06 -19.86 30.73
CA TRP A 578 6.72 -20.43 31.90
C TRP A 578 7.44 -21.72 31.51
N HIS A 579 8.73 -21.79 31.79
CA HIS A 579 9.53 -22.98 31.51
C HIS A 579 9.13 -24.16 32.42
N PRO A 580 9.11 -25.41 31.93
CA PRO A 580 8.68 -26.59 32.70
C PRO A 580 9.45 -26.86 34.01
N ASP A 581 10.70 -26.37 34.14
CA ASP A 581 11.48 -26.47 35.39
C ASP A 581 11.03 -25.50 36.51
N GLY A 582 10.16 -24.54 36.19
CA GLY A 582 9.63 -23.55 37.13
C GLY A 582 10.54 -22.37 37.44
N ASN A 583 11.76 -22.32 36.90
CA ASN A 583 12.80 -21.34 37.23
C ASN A 583 12.99 -20.25 36.16
N ARG A 584 12.21 -20.27 35.08
CA ARG A 584 12.31 -19.27 34.01
C ARG A 584 10.94 -18.89 33.45
N ILE A 585 10.73 -17.60 33.21
CA ILE A 585 9.60 -17.06 32.45
C ILE A 585 10.17 -16.21 31.32
N VAL A 586 9.75 -16.50 30.09
CA VAL A 586 10.09 -15.72 28.90
C VAL A 586 8.92 -14.84 28.51
N PHE A 587 9.21 -13.61 28.08
CA PHE A 587 8.22 -12.60 27.70
C PHE A 587 8.81 -11.59 26.73
N PHE A 588 8.02 -10.66 26.21
CA PHE A 588 8.53 -9.62 25.30
C PHE A 588 8.44 -8.23 25.91
N MET A 589 9.43 -7.39 25.63
CA MET A 589 9.48 -5.99 26.07
C MET A 589 10.24 -5.15 25.06
N HIS A 590 9.95 -3.84 25.02
CA HIS A 590 10.66 -2.91 24.15
C HIS A 590 12.13 -2.81 24.56
N CYS A 591 13.01 -3.09 23.60
CA CYS A 591 14.46 -2.94 23.73
C CYS A 591 14.87 -1.57 23.16
N PRO A 592 15.25 -0.59 24.02
CA PRO A 592 15.55 0.77 23.57
C PRO A 592 16.69 0.82 22.54
N GLU A 593 17.69 -0.05 22.65
CA GLU A 593 18.84 -0.10 21.74
C GLU A 593 18.45 -0.56 20.33
N ARG A 594 17.32 -1.28 20.20
CA ARG A 594 16.85 -1.86 18.93
C ARG A 594 15.58 -1.21 18.41
N ALA A 595 14.92 -0.38 19.23
CA ALA A 595 13.60 0.21 18.95
C ALA A 595 12.50 -0.81 18.61
N LEU A 596 12.65 -2.08 19.00
CA LEU A 596 11.73 -3.19 18.70
C LEU A 596 11.41 -4.01 19.96
N HIS A 597 10.31 -4.77 19.95
CA HIS A 597 10.04 -5.77 21.01
C HIS A 597 10.96 -6.98 20.85
N GLN A 598 11.60 -7.39 21.94
CA GLN A 598 12.51 -8.54 22.00
C GLN A 598 12.14 -9.43 23.18
N LEU A 599 12.58 -10.69 23.15
CA LEU A 599 12.42 -11.66 24.22
C LEU A 599 13.35 -11.33 25.39
N TYR A 600 12.77 -11.26 26.58
CA TYR A 600 13.47 -11.20 27.85
C TYR A 600 13.09 -12.42 28.68
N GLU A 601 13.97 -12.80 29.60
CA GLU A 601 13.70 -13.85 30.58
C GLU A 601 14.02 -13.39 32.00
N PHE A 602 13.32 -13.95 32.98
CA PHE A 602 13.65 -13.77 34.39
C PHE A 602 13.32 -15.05 35.18
N ASN A 603 13.93 -15.17 36.36
CA ASN A 603 13.62 -16.26 37.29
C ASN A 603 12.53 -15.81 38.29
N PRO A 604 11.32 -16.40 38.29
CA PRO A 604 10.23 -16.01 39.19
C PRO A 604 10.51 -16.31 40.68
N ASN A 605 11.53 -17.13 40.96
CA ASN A 605 11.97 -17.50 42.29
C ASN A 605 13.18 -16.67 42.77
N SER A 606 13.71 -15.76 41.94
CA SER A 606 14.75 -14.79 42.31
C SER A 606 14.19 -13.35 42.25
N ASN A 607 15.02 -12.37 42.59
CA ASN A 607 14.75 -10.94 42.43
C ASN A 607 15.67 -10.29 41.38
N GLU A 608 16.30 -11.09 40.53
CA GLU A 608 17.16 -10.58 39.46
C GLU A 608 16.31 -9.89 38.38
N PRO A 609 16.80 -8.79 37.79
CA PRO A 609 16.08 -8.11 36.73
C PRO A 609 16.01 -8.99 35.47
N PRO A 610 14.98 -8.78 34.61
CA PRO A 610 14.91 -9.45 33.32
C PRO A 610 16.15 -9.24 32.47
N GLN A 611 16.58 -10.29 31.78
CA GLN A 611 17.71 -10.28 30.86
C GLN A 611 17.25 -10.51 29.43
N LEU A 612 17.88 -9.83 28.47
CA LEU A 612 17.62 -10.04 27.06
C LEU A 612 18.05 -11.47 26.67
N LEU A 613 17.15 -12.24 26.06
CA LEU A 613 17.48 -13.58 25.58
C LEU A 613 18.50 -13.49 24.44
N LYS A 614 19.55 -14.31 24.50
CA LYS A 614 20.66 -14.25 23.52
C LYS A 614 20.22 -14.75 22.14
N GLY A 615 21.00 -14.42 21.11
CA GLY A 615 20.84 -14.96 19.76
C GLY A 615 19.69 -14.39 18.93
N GLN A 616 18.91 -13.46 19.48
CA GLN A 616 17.81 -12.82 18.76
C GLN A 616 18.31 -11.88 17.64
N ASP A 617 17.67 -11.99 16.48
CA ASP A 617 17.81 -11.05 15.36
C ASP A 617 17.43 -9.63 15.83
N PRO A 618 18.38 -8.67 15.81
CA PRO A 618 18.13 -7.31 16.30
C PRO A 618 17.22 -6.49 15.40
N THR A 619 16.89 -6.97 14.20
CA THR A 619 16.15 -6.21 13.19
C THR A 619 14.67 -6.56 13.09
N THR A 620 14.19 -7.52 13.90
CA THR A 620 12.81 -8.01 13.78
C THR A 620 12.05 -8.10 15.09
N THR A 621 10.72 -7.98 14.98
CA THR A 621 9.79 -8.13 16.10
C THR A 621 9.38 -9.59 16.30
N ASN A 622 9.32 -10.01 17.56
CA ASN A 622 8.75 -11.28 17.98
C ASN A 622 7.46 -11.04 18.78
N THR A 623 6.45 -11.90 18.62
CA THR A 623 5.07 -11.58 19.06
C THR A 623 4.45 -12.57 20.04
N SER A 624 4.75 -13.87 19.92
CA SER A 624 4.19 -14.94 20.77
C SER A 624 5.21 -16.07 20.98
N THR A 625 5.10 -16.84 22.06
CA THR A 625 6.05 -17.92 22.36
C THR A 625 5.49 -19.02 23.26
N CYS A 626 6.01 -20.24 23.16
CA CYS A 626 5.75 -21.34 24.09
C CYS A 626 6.89 -22.36 24.16
N TRP A 627 7.06 -22.98 25.33
CA TRP A 627 8.08 -24.01 25.54
C TRP A 627 7.62 -25.38 25.01
N THR A 628 8.57 -26.15 24.49
CA THR A 628 8.41 -27.60 24.33
C THR A 628 8.13 -28.27 25.68
N PRO A 629 7.36 -29.38 25.71
CA PRO A 629 7.03 -30.06 26.97
C PRO A 629 8.26 -30.53 27.76
N ASP A 630 9.37 -30.83 27.10
CA ASP A 630 10.63 -31.23 27.74
C ASP A 630 11.53 -30.03 28.14
N GLY A 631 11.12 -28.80 27.82
CA GLY A 631 11.81 -27.56 28.15
C GLY A 631 13.11 -27.31 27.36
N LYS A 632 13.48 -28.17 26.40
CA LYS A 632 14.76 -28.01 25.70
C LYS A 632 14.74 -26.94 24.62
N GLN A 633 13.56 -26.65 24.08
CA GLN A 633 13.39 -25.72 22.98
C GLN A 633 12.19 -24.80 23.19
N LEU A 634 12.27 -23.61 22.61
CA LEU A 634 11.24 -22.57 22.63
C LEU A 634 10.73 -22.35 21.21
N ILE A 635 9.42 -22.29 21.03
CA ILE A 635 8.80 -21.82 19.78
C ILE A 635 8.53 -20.32 19.91
N VAL A 636 8.81 -19.57 18.84
CA VAL A 636 8.60 -18.13 18.76
C VAL A 636 7.89 -17.79 17.45
N ILE A 637 6.88 -16.93 17.53
CA ILE A 637 6.25 -16.32 16.35
C ILE A 637 6.98 -15.00 16.05
N ARG A 638 7.45 -14.85 14.82
CA ARG A 638 8.15 -13.68 14.29
C ARG A 638 7.40 -13.11 13.08
N GLY A 639 7.27 -11.80 13.00
CA GLY A 639 6.64 -11.12 11.86
C GLY A 639 6.27 -9.67 12.19
N ASP A 640 5.84 -8.93 11.17
CA ASP A 640 5.48 -7.51 11.27
C ASP A 640 3.98 -7.31 11.02
N TYR A 641 3.37 -6.36 11.75
CA TYR A 641 1.92 -6.09 11.71
C TYR A 641 1.54 -4.93 10.74
#